data_AF-A0A9Q0HPM3-F1
#
_entry.id   AF-A0A9Q0HPM3-F1
#
_cell.length_a   1.000
_cell.length_b   1.000
_cell.length_c   1.000
_cell.angle_alpha   90.00
_cell.angle_beta   90.00
_cell.angle_gamma   90.00
#
_symmetry.space_group_name_H-M   'P 1'
#
loop_
_entity.id
_entity.type
_entity.pdbx_description
1 polymer ?
#
loop_
_entity_poly.entity_id
_entity_poly.type
_entity_poly.pdbx_seq_one_letter_code
_entity_poly.pdbx_strand_id
1 'polypeptide(L)'
;MYLTLPFHCSHLSLSTSRPFTPSPLPPLRRRPFRLAAFGRNRSQPLQPGDDPPEAPEDTSHGLSRRQIFERQVERARRRLEAQSLDLPDSNSSLSGPGSLKNPPLSPPEDVFLDVDQAIYQKQPDLVKAAPPLAVEEVQTQDELSPEEEQDVNEINDLQAQARDAYSTDSEGDEDNLTSPSINGSMPSFNFNLDMFGKERIRILDPKFSMTLAELLDESKVVPVSVNGDLEVSIGGVQNDPREVTAGDLFICGANPGESSGITPLTEADKRGAVAVVADKEINIDEKLACRALVIVEDTSSVVASLAAAFYGRPSEKMPVIGVAGSSGVTSTVHLIRAMYEASGRRTGMLSVVGHYVHGNNHLESPDDPPTIPDAFSVQKMLATMIHNGSEAVAMDSSIDGNGDEIDYDIAVFTNLRYEDADANGSKEEYMKRKARVFVKMVDPSRHRKVVNIDDPKALYFLSQGSPDVPVVTYAMENKKADVHVIKHRLSLFETEVLVQTPHGILEISSGLLCMENVYSILAAVAVGVAVGVPLEDIVRGVEEVDAVPGRIELIDEEQTFGVVVDHARTPEALSKLLDTVKELGPRRIITVVGCCGEGERGKRPLMTKIAAEKSDVVMLTSDNPKNEDPLNILDDMLVGVGWTMQDYLKYGENDYYPPLKNGHRLFLHDIRTVAVRSAVAMGEEGDIVVVTGKGSDSFQIEGDKKQFFDDREECREALQYVYELHKSGIDTSEFPWRLPESH
;
A
#
# COMPACT_ATOMS: atom_id res chain seq x y z
N MET A 1 35.03 34.76 47.10
CA MET A 1 36.02 34.47 48.15
C MET A 1 37.12 33.61 47.55
N TYR A 2 38.33 33.70 48.12
CA TYR A 2 39.41 32.68 48.16
C TYR A 2 38.90 31.22 48.17
N LEU A 3 39.53 30.16 47.61
CA LEU A 3 40.77 29.89 46.82
C LEU A 3 40.45 28.66 45.89
N THR A 4 41.31 27.93 45.14
CA THR A 4 42.78 27.76 45.03
C THR A 4 43.15 27.19 43.62
N LEU A 5 44.44 27.07 43.30
CA LEU A 5 45.01 26.12 42.31
C LEU A 5 46.03 25.20 43.03
N PRO A 6 46.52 24.10 42.42
CA PRO A 6 47.84 24.20 41.78
C PRO A 6 48.01 23.41 40.46
N PHE A 7 49.07 23.78 39.73
CA PHE A 7 49.56 23.16 38.48
C PHE A 7 50.28 21.82 38.70
N HIS A 8 50.44 21.05 37.62
CA HIS A 8 51.79 20.64 37.19
C HIS A 8 51.94 20.63 35.66
N CYS A 9 53.18 20.69 35.16
CA CYS A 9 53.54 20.79 33.75
C CYS A 9 54.76 19.92 33.43
N SER A 10 54.91 19.53 32.16
CA SER A 10 56.15 18.92 31.65
C SER A 10 56.39 19.34 30.20
N HIS A 11 57.48 20.09 29.99
CA HIS A 11 58.10 20.34 28.68
C HIS A 11 58.75 19.04 28.13
N LEU A 12 59.28 18.87 26.92
CA LEU A 12 59.81 19.70 25.81
C LEU A 12 59.56 18.90 24.49
N SER A 13 59.84 19.29 23.24
CA SER A 13 60.65 20.35 22.61
C SER A 13 60.15 20.67 21.18
N LEU A 14 60.68 21.74 20.57
CA LEU A 14 60.45 22.09 19.16
C LEU A 14 61.61 21.60 18.26
N SER A 15 61.28 21.19 17.02
CA SER A 15 62.22 21.00 15.91
C SER A 15 61.60 21.58 14.64
N THR A 16 62.39 22.25 13.78
CA THR A 16 61.89 23.03 12.63
C THR A 16 62.71 22.82 11.36
N SER A 17 62.15 23.25 10.22
CA SER A 17 62.60 23.05 8.83
C SER A 17 62.41 21.61 8.30
N ARG A 18 61.98 21.37 7.06
CA ARG A 18 62.07 22.21 5.83
C ARG A 18 60.74 22.26 5.05
N PRO A 19 60.53 23.27 4.17
CA PRO A 19 59.42 23.27 3.21
C PRO A 19 59.68 22.28 2.06
N PHE A 20 58.65 21.57 1.62
CA PHE A 20 58.66 20.82 0.36
C PHE A 20 57.88 21.58 -0.72
N THR A 21 58.49 21.74 -1.90
CA THR A 21 57.87 22.34 -3.08
C THR A 21 56.89 21.35 -3.74
N PRO A 22 55.78 21.81 -4.33
CA PRO A 22 54.84 20.93 -5.01
C PRO A 22 55.44 20.35 -6.29
N SER A 23 55.49 19.02 -6.38
CA SER A 23 55.69 18.30 -7.65
C SER A 23 54.34 18.13 -8.36
N PRO A 24 54.23 18.35 -9.68
CA PRO A 24 52.97 18.22 -10.39
C PRO A 24 52.53 16.76 -10.47
N LEU A 25 51.30 16.47 -10.02
CA LEU A 25 50.65 15.18 -10.27
C LEU A 25 50.36 15.03 -11.78
N PRO A 26 50.55 13.83 -12.36
CA PRO A 26 50.17 13.58 -13.75
C PRO A 26 48.65 13.67 -13.91
N PRO A 27 48.13 13.98 -15.12
CA PRO A 27 46.71 14.13 -15.35
C PRO A 27 45.97 12.80 -15.17
N LEU A 28 45.31 12.63 -14.03
CA LEU A 28 44.37 11.54 -13.78
C LEU A 28 43.23 11.63 -14.81
N ARG A 29 43.27 10.73 -15.80
CA ARG A 29 42.16 10.53 -16.74
C ARG A 29 40.89 10.21 -15.95
N ARG A 30 39.96 11.15 -15.88
CA ARG A 30 38.57 10.90 -15.45
C ARG A 30 37.98 9.81 -16.34
N ARG A 31 37.96 8.56 -15.86
CA ARG A 31 37.01 7.56 -16.35
C ARG A 31 35.64 7.94 -15.80
N PRO A 32 34.56 7.85 -16.58
CA PRO A 32 33.22 8.04 -16.03
C PRO A 32 32.92 6.91 -15.03
N PHE A 33 32.46 7.27 -13.84
CA PHE A 33 31.86 6.32 -12.92
C PHE A 33 30.60 5.71 -13.56
N ARG A 34 30.28 4.46 -13.20
CA ARG A 34 29.03 3.79 -13.54
C ARG A 34 28.54 3.08 -12.28
N LEU A 35 27.33 3.39 -11.82
CA LEU A 35 26.68 2.59 -10.79
C LEU A 35 26.27 1.23 -11.37
N ALA A 36 26.28 0.19 -10.54
CA ALA A 36 25.66 -1.10 -10.87
C ALA A 36 24.14 -0.94 -11.11
N ALA A 37 23.48 -0.10 -10.31
CA ALA A 37 22.04 0.20 -10.40
C ALA A 37 21.58 0.76 -11.76
N PHE A 38 22.47 1.33 -12.59
CA PHE A 38 22.15 1.78 -13.95
C PHE A 38 23.19 1.31 -14.98
N GLY A 39 23.26 -0.01 -15.15
CA GLY A 39 23.96 -0.65 -16.25
C GLY A 39 23.41 -0.20 -17.61
N ARG A 40 24.26 0.40 -18.46
CA ARG A 40 23.89 0.80 -19.82
C ARG A 40 23.67 -0.42 -20.73
N ASN A 41 22.41 -0.81 -20.94
CA ASN A 41 22.02 -1.35 -22.23
C ASN A 41 22.22 -0.27 -23.30
N ARG A 42 22.82 -0.67 -24.43
CA ARG A 42 22.88 0.18 -25.63
C ARG A 42 21.69 -0.19 -26.50
N SER A 43 20.59 0.51 -26.35
CA SER A 43 19.61 0.60 -27.42
C SER A 43 20.30 1.13 -28.68
N GLN A 44 20.08 0.44 -29.80
CA GLN A 44 20.22 1.08 -31.11
C GLN A 44 19.08 2.10 -31.26
N PRO A 45 19.23 3.16 -32.08
CA PRO A 45 18.07 3.97 -32.43
C PRO A 45 17.02 3.07 -33.09
N LEU A 46 15.79 3.10 -32.56
CA LEU A 46 14.65 2.38 -33.12
C LEU A 46 14.43 2.82 -34.57
N GLN A 47 13.97 1.89 -35.42
CA GLN A 47 13.47 2.24 -36.74
C GLN A 47 12.00 2.70 -36.61
N PRO A 48 11.52 3.61 -37.47
CA PRO A 48 10.11 4.02 -37.44
C PRO A 48 9.23 2.83 -37.84
N GLY A 49 8.51 2.26 -36.87
CA GLY A 49 7.67 1.07 -37.04
C GLY A 49 7.74 0.07 -35.87
N ASP A 50 8.82 0.09 -35.08
CA ASP A 50 8.99 -0.76 -33.89
C ASP A 50 8.51 -0.04 -32.61
N ASP A 51 7.21 0.23 -32.50
CA ASP A 51 6.61 0.63 -31.22
C ASP A 51 6.59 -0.58 -30.26
N PRO A 52 7.03 -0.44 -28.99
CA PRO A 52 6.96 -1.54 -28.03
C PRO A 52 5.49 -1.86 -27.71
N PRO A 53 5.14 -3.14 -27.47
CA PRO A 53 3.77 -3.49 -27.09
C PRO A 53 3.37 -2.76 -25.80
N GLU A 54 2.21 -2.10 -25.83
CA GLU A 54 1.65 -1.44 -24.65
C GLU A 54 1.51 -2.44 -23.50
N ALA A 55 1.93 -2.02 -22.30
CA ALA A 55 1.75 -2.81 -21.10
C ALA A 55 0.25 -2.93 -20.79
N PRO A 56 -0.25 -4.13 -20.42
CA PRO A 56 -1.68 -4.36 -20.20
C PRO A 56 -2.24 -3.43 -19.13
N GLU A 57 -3.40 -2.84 -19.41
CA GLU A 57 -4.02 -1.83 -18.56
C GLU A 57 -4.71 -2.43 -17.33
N ASP A 58 -4.23 -2.08 -16.14
CA ASP A 58 -5.06 -2.08 -14.92
C ASP A 58 -4.51 -1.04 -13.93
N THR A 59 -5.39 -0.24 -13.33
CA THR A 59 -5.06 0.67 -12.23
C THR A 59 -5.96 0.34 -11.03
N SER A 60 -5.51 0.69 -9.82
CA SER A 60 -6.26 0.51 -8.56
C SER A 60 -7.58 1.30 -8.48
N HIS A 61 -7.93 2.05 -9.52
CA HIS A 61 -9.09 2.95 -9.59
C HIS A 61 -10.10 2.52 -10.67
N GLY A 62 -9.92 1.34 -11.29
CA GLY A 62 -10.86 0.80 -12.28
C GLY A 62 -10.88 1.54 -13.64
N LEU A 63 -9.87 2.39 -13.89
CA LEU A 63 -9.78 3.28 -15.05
C LEU A 63 -8.50 3.01 -15.85
N SER A 64 -8.57 3.16 -17.17
CA SER A 64 -7.38 3.16 -18.03
C SER A 64 -6.50 4.38 -17.75
N ARG A 65 -5.18 4.26 -17.97
CA ARG A 65 -4.25 5.41 -17.90
C ARG A 65 -4.70 6.55 -18.80
N ARG A 66 -5.29 6.22 -19.96
CA ARG A 66 -5.86 7.19 -20.89
C ARG A 66 -7.01 8.01 -20.26
N GLN A 67 -7.95 7.35 -19.58
CA GLN A 67 -9.05 8.05 -18.89
C GLN A 67 -8.55 8.93 -17.74
N ILE A 68 -7.52 8.48 -17.01
CA ILE A 68 -6.88 9.28 -15.94
C ILE A 68 -6.21 10.53 -16.54
N PHE A 69 -5.44 10.39 -17.63
CA PHE A 69 -4.83 11.52 -18.32
C PHE A 69 -5.88 12.47 -18.93
N GLU A 70 -6.93 11.95 -19.57
CA GLU A 70 -8.03 12.77 -20.10
C GLU A 70 -8.75 13.52 -18.97
N ARG A 71 -8.98 12.90 -17.80
CA ARG A 71 -9.49 13.56 -16.58
C ARG A 71 -8.54 14.64 -16.05
N GLN A 72 -7.24 14.39 -15.94
CA GLN A 72 -6.24 15.37 -15.49
C GLN A 72 -6.18 16.58 -16.44
N VAL A 73 -6.19 16.35 -17.77
CA VAL A 73 -6.24 17.41 -18.78
C VAL A 73 -7.54 18.20 -18.70
N GLU A 74 -8.69 17.56 -18.49
CA GLU A 74 -9.95 18.29 -18.33
C GLU A 74 -10.02 19.06 -17.00
N ARG A 75 -9.42 18.56 -15.91
CA ARG A 75 -9.25 19.33 -14.65
C ARG A 75 -8.39 20.57 -14.86
N ALA A 76 -7.23 20.43 -15.50
CA ALA A 76 -6.36 21.56 -15.83
C ALA A 76 -7.10 22.60 -16.68
N ARG A 77 -7.92 22.14 -17.63
CA ARG A 77 -8.79 23.00 -18.45
C ARG A 77 -9.88 23.70 -17.63
N ARG A 78 -10.66 22.97 -16.82
CA ARG A 78 -11.70 23.53 -15.93
C ARG A 78 -11.10 24.56 -14.95
N ARG A 79 -9.85 24.36 -14.48
CA ARG A 79 -9.11 25.37 -13.67
C ARG A 79 -8.76 26.63 -14.44
N LEU A 80 -8.33 26.53 -15.70
CA LEU A 80 -8.05 27.68 -16.56
C LEU A 80 -9.34 28.44 -16.90
N GLU A 81 -10.42 27.72 -17.17
CA GLU A 81 -11.75 28.30 -17.43
C GLU A 81 -12.29 29.01 -16.17
N ALA A 82 -12.18 28.41 -14.97
CA ALA A 82 -12.51 29.06 -13.70
C ALA A 82 -11.68 30.33 -13.43
N GLN A 83 -10.36 30.28 -13.61
CA GLN A 83 -9.48 31.46 -13.46
C GLN A 83 -9.77 32.57 -14.48
N SER A 84 -10.42 32.26 -15.60
CA SER A 84 -10.83 33.26 -16.59
C SER A 84 -12.13 34.00 -16.22
N LEU A 85 -12.93 33.44 -15.30
CA LEU A 85 -14.22 34.01 -14.86
C LEU A 85 -14.09 35.04 -13.73
N ASP A 86 -12.95 35.10 -13.03
CA ASP A 86 -12.66 36.06 -11.94
C ASP A 86 -12.29 37.48 -12.44
N LEU A 87 -12.47 37.78 -13.72
CA LEU A 87 -12.30 39.14 -14.27
C LEU A 87 -13.60 39.94 -14.15
N PRO A 88 -13.64 41.06 -13.39
CA PRO A 88 -14.87 41.79 -13.10
C PRO A 88 -15.35 42.61 -14.31
N ASP A 89 -16.23 42.01 -15.12
CA ASP A 89 -16.75 42.63 -16.34
C ASP A 89 -17.78 43.74 -16.03
N SER A 90 -17.28 44.98 -15.95
CA SER A 90 -18.07 46.12 -15.51
C SER A 90 -18.93 46.72 -16.63
N ASN A 91 -20.22 46.35 -16.71
CA ASN A 91 -21.25 47.23 -17.28
C ASN A 91 -22.71 46.89 -16.88
N SER A 92 -23.56 47.91 -16.93
CA SER A 92 -25.00 47.92 -16.58
C SER A 92 -25.90 47.11 -17.55
N SER A 93 -27.19 46.79 -17.29
CA SER A 93 -28.19 47.56 -16.52
C SER A 93 -29.50 46.81 -16.15
N LEU A 94 -30.08 47.17 -14.98
CA LEU A 94 -31.52 47.40 -14.70
C LEU A 94 -32.61 46.54 -15.38
N SER A 95 -33.35 45.73 -14.59
CA SER A 95 -34.81 45.86 -14.43
C SER A 95 -35.34 45.06 -13.22
N GLY A 96 -36.57 45.37 -12.76
CA GLY A 96 -37.12 44.94 -11.45
C GLY A 96 -38.23 43.86 -11.49
N PRO A 97 -38.84 43.52 -10.33
CA PRO A 97 -39.35 42.18 -10.06
C PRO A 97 -40.87 41.96 -10.24
N GLY A 98 -41.26 40.68 -10.36
CA GLY A 98 -42.63 40.18 -10.23
C GLY A 98 -42.86 39.42 -8.90
N SER A 99 -44.12 39.37 -8.44
CA SER A 99 -44.54 38.76 -7.16
C SER A 99 -45.74 37.81 -7.38
N LEU A 100 -46.25 37.20 -6.28
CA LEU A 100 -47.40 36.26 -6.10
C LEU A 100 -47.00 34.78 -5.95
N LYS A 101 -47.56 33.92 -5.06
CA LYS A 101 -48.38 34.06 -3.81
C LYS A 101 -48.64 32.64 -3.21
N ASN A 102 -48.47 32.42 -1.90
CA ASN A 102 -49.07 31.28 -1.15
C ASN A 102 -50.45 31.72 -0.58
N PRO A 103 -51.44 30.85 -0.28
CA PRO A 103 -51.46 29.91 0.88
C PRO A 103 -52.35 28.64 0.67
N PRO A 104 -52.85 27.86 1.67
CA PRO A 104 -52.52 27.72 3.11
C PRO A 104 -52.21 26.25 3.58
N LEU A 105 -51.85 26.06 4.86
CA LEU A 105 -51.75 24.76 5.56
C LEU A 105 -52.99 24.44 6.44
N SER A 106 -53.27 23.14 6.67
CA SER A 106 -53.66 22.61 7.99
C SER A 106 -53.60 21.05 8.04
N PRO A 107 -53.18 20.40 9.16
CA PRO A 107 -52.90 18.94 9.25
C PRO A 107 -53.81 18.24 10.32
N PRO A 108 -53.46 17.11 10.97
CA PRO A 108 -52.57 15.97 10.63
C PRO A 108 -53.27 14.58 10.72
N GLU A 109 -52.71 13.52 10.12
CA GLU A 109 -52.87 12.13 10.60
C GLU A 109 -51.56 11.34 10.41
N ASP A 110 -51.20 10.52 11.41
CA ASP A 110 -50.09 9.55 11.37
C ASP A 110 -50.45 8.31 10.55
N VAL A 111 -49.42 7.59 10.05
CA VAL A 111 -49.17 6.14 10.26
C VAL A 111 -48.12 5.64 9.25
N PHE A 112 -46.94 5.28 9.74
CA PHE A 112 -46.00 4.40 9.03
C PHE A 112 -46.42 2.94 9.23
N LEU A 113 -47.12 2.31 8.28
CA LEU A 113 -47.38 0.85 8.34
C LEU A 113 -47.92 0.21 7.02
N ASP A 114 -47.49 0.64 5.83
CA ASP A 114 -48.11 0.19 4.56
C ASP A 114 -47.14 -0.06 3.37
N VAL A 115 -45.92 -0.56 3.64
CA VAL A 115 -44.96 -0.99 2.59
C VAL A 115 -44.84 -2.52 2.51
N ASP A 116 -44.84 -3.24 3.63
CA ASP A 116 -44.62 -4.70 3.66
C ASP A 116 -45.83 -5.56 3.24
N GLN A 117 -47.04 -4.99 3.13
CA GLN A 117 -48.23 -5.77 2.74
C GLN A 117 -48.43 -5.93 1.23
N ALA A 118 -47.63 -5.27 0.38
CA ALA A 118 -47.73 -5.40 -1.07
C ALA A 118 -47.21 -6.76 -1.62
N ILE A 119 -46.40 -7.50 -0.85
CA ILE A 119 -45.56 -8.59 -1.39
C ILE A 119 -46.12 -10.01 -1.15
N TYR A 120 -46.97 -10.23 -0.14
CA TYR A 120 -47.17 -11.61 0.39
C TYR A 120 -48.52 -12.32 0.13
N GLN A 121 -49.56 -11.71 -0.47
CA GLN A 121 -50.88 -12.37 -0.58
C GLN A 121 -51.60 -12.29 -1.94
N LYS A 122 -51.28 -13.24 -2.84
CA LYS A 122 -52.29 -14.05 -3.57
C LYS A 122 -51.71 -15.29 -4.28
N GLN A 123 -52.20 -16.47 -3.89
CA GLN A 123 -52.04 -17.81 -4.50
C GLN A 123 -53.44 -18.31 -4.98
N PRO A 124 -53.63 -19.50 -5.60
CA PRO A 124 -52.70 -20.48 -6.22
C PRO A 124 -53.13 -20.91 -7.67
N ASP A 125 -52.54 -21.99 -8.21
CA ASP A 125 -52.76 -22.61 -9.53
C ASP A 125 -54.17 -23.22 -9.80
N LEU A 126 -54.51 -23.41 -11.10
CA LEU A 126 -55.08 -24.68 -11.66
C LEU A 126 -55.23 -24.73 -13.22
N VAL A 127 -54.21 -25.27 -13.91
CA VAL A 127 -54.28 -26.30 -15.01
C VAL A 127 -55.18 -26.13 -16.28
N LYS A 128 -54.53 -25.88 -17.45
CA LYS A 128 -54.81 -26.33 -18.86
C LYS A 128 -56.14 -25.90 -19.58
N ALA A 129 -56.23 -25.66 -20.90
CA ALA A 129 -55.38 -26.05 -22.06
C ALA A 129 -55.59 -25.21 -23.36
N ALA A 130 -54.51 -25.03 -24.17
CA ALA A 130 -54.44 -24.84 -25.65
C ALA A 130 -55.19 -23.67 -26.36
N PRO A 131 -54.93 -23.34 -27.66
CA PRO A 131 -53.77 -23.53 -28.56
C PRO A 131 -53.15 -22.17 -29.07
N PRO A 132 -52.09 -22.14 -29.93
CA PRO A 132 -51.40 -20.91 -30.36
C PRO A 132 -51.72 -20.41 -31.81
N LEU A 133 -51.05 -19.31 -32.22
CA LEU A 133 -51.11 -18.49 -33.48
C LEU A 133 -51.94 -17.19 -33.34
N ALA A 134 -51.56 -16.03 -33.91
CA ALA A 134 -50.40 -15.64 -34.75
C ALA A 134 -49.96 -14.17 -34.49
N VAL A 135 -48.89 -13.71 -35.14
CA VAL A 135 -48.44 -12.30 -35.24
C VAL A 135 -48.05 -12.05 -36.71
N GLU A 136 -48.36 -10.88 -37.26
CA GLU A 136 -48.00 -10.47 -38.64
C GLU A 136 -46.95 -9.35 -38.69
N GLU A 137 -46.34 -9.18 -39.87
CA GLU A 137 -45.12 -8.40 -40.13
C GLU A 137 -45.38 -6.93 -40.54
N VAL A 138 -44.35 -6.10 -40.43
CA VAL A 138 -44.02 -5.09 -41.46
C VAL A 138 -42.51 -5.16 -41.73
N GLN A 139 -42.14 -5.04 -43.01
CA GLN A 139 -40.79 -5.29 -43.52
C GLN A 139 -40.00 -3.99 -43.77
N THR A 140 -38.67 -4.08 -43.75
CA THR A 140 -37.76 -3.27 -44.57
C THR A 140 -36.61 -4.17 -45.03
N GLN A 141 -36.05 -3.89 -46.22
CA GLN A 141 -34.92 -4.60 -46.80
C GLN A 141 -33.77 -3.61 -46.97
N ASP A 142 -32.54 -4.07 -46.73
CA ASP A 142 -31.33 -3.50 -47.33
C ASP A 142 -30.64 -4.62 -48.14
N GLU A 143 -30.25 -4.31 -49.36
CA GLU A 143 -29.48 -5.20 -50.24
C GLU A 143 -28.00 -4.78 -50.22
N LEU A 144 -27.08 -5.73 -50.11
CA LEU A 144 -25.63 -5.47 -50.10
C LEU A 144 -25.15 -4.95 -51.47
N SER A 145 -24.08 -4.17 -51.46
CA SER A 145 -23.48 -3.62 -52.68
C SER A 145 -22.59 -4.64 -53.41
N PRO A 146 -22.34 -4.45 -54.73
CA PRO A 146 -21.49 -5.37 -55.50
C PRO A 146 -20.03 -5.44 -55.05
N GLU A 147 -19.55 -4.42 -54.31
CA GLU A 147 -18.19 -4.41 -53.75
C GLU A 147 -18.12 -5.29 -52.48
N GLU A 148 -19.15 -5.24 -51.62
CA GLU A 148 -19.29 -6.12 -50.46
C GLU A 148 -19.48 -7.59 -50.86
N GLU A 149 -20.16 -7.87 -51.98
CA GLU A 149 -20.21 -9.23 -52.54
C GLU A 149 -18.84 -9.73 -53.02
N GLN A 150 -17.92 -8.87 -53.47
CA GLN A 150 -16.58 -9.30 -53.85
C GLN A 150 -15.73 -9.67 -52.63
N ASP A 151 -15.71 -8.83 -51.59
CA ASP A 151 -14.93 -9.06 -50.37
C ASP A 151 -15.35 -10.37 -49.66
N VAL A 152 -16.66 -10.64 -49.59
CA VAL A 152 -17.19 -11.89 -49.02
C VAL A 152 -16.75 -13.13 -49.81
N ASN A 153 -16.60 -13.04 -51.13
CA ASN A 153 -16.10 -14.16 -51.94
C ASN A 153 -14.59 -14.37 -51.75
N GLU A 154 -13.78 -13.31 -51.69
CA GLU A 154 -12.33 -13.42 -51.45
C GLU A 154 -12.03 -14.00 -50.05
N ILE A 155 -12.79 -13.60 -49.03
CA ILE A 155 -12.70 -14.18 -47.68
C ILE A 155 -13.01 -15.69 -47.68
N ASN A 156 -14.01 -16.13 -48.46
CA ASN A 156 -14.37 -17.56 -48.54
C ASN A 156 -13.30 -18.39 -49.27
N ASP A 157 -12.72 -17.88 -50.36
CA ASP A 157 -11.64 -18.57 -51.08
C ASP A 157 -10.35 -18.68 -50.23
N LEU A 158 -10.02 -17.64 -49.45
CA LEU A 158 -8.91 -17.69 -48.48
C LEU A 158 -9.17 -18.71 -47.36
N GLN A 159 -10.40 -18.80 -46.85
CA GLN A 159 -10.78 -19.82 -45.85
C GLN A 159 -10.82 -21.25 -46.42
N ALA A 160 -11.06 -21.43 -47.73
CA ALA A 160 -10.93 -22.73 -48.39
C ALA A 160 -9.45 -23.15 -48.47
N GLN A 161 -8.58 -22.26 -48.96
CA GLN A 161 -7.13 -22.51 -49.07
C GLN A 161 -6.48 -22.81 -47.71
N ALA A 162 -6.94 -22.15 -46.64
CA ALA A 162 -6.49 -22.41 -45.27
C ALA A 162 -6.88 -23.80 -44.72
N ARG A 163 -7.91 -24.45 -45.27
CA ARG A 163 -8.36 -25.80 -44.84
C ARG A 163 -7.58 -26.92 -45.53
N ASP A 164 -7.29 -26.78 -46.82
CA ASP A 164 -6.52 -27.79 -47.55
C ASP A 164 -5.03 -27.84 -47.13
N ALA A 165 -4.51 -26.74 -46.57
CA ALA A 165 -3.12 -26.64 -46.09
C ALA A 165 -2.75 -27.53 -44.88
N TYR A 166 -3.72 -28.17 -44.22
CA TYR A 166 -3.52 -28.94 -42.98
C TYR A 166 -3.85 -30.44 -43.10
N SER A 167 -3.58 -31.07 -44.26
CA SER A 167 -3.69 -32.53 -44.39
C SER A 167 -2.60 -33.18 -45.28
N THR A 168 -1.42 -33.43 -44.71
CA THR A 168 -0.49 -34.48 -45.21
C THR A 168 0.56 -34.86 -44.15
N ASP A 169 1.10 -36.08 -44.28
CA ASP A 169 2.35 -36.61 -43.72
C ASP A 169 2.60 -36.61 -42.19
N SER A 170 2.20 -37.69 -41.51
CA SER A 170 3.16 -38.74 -41.08
C SER A 170 2.45 -39.95 -40.46
N GLU A 171 2.88 -41.16 -40.83
CA GLU A 171 2.58 -42.42 -40.14
C GLU A 171 3.50 -42.60 -38.90
N GLY A 172 3.16 -43.47 -37.94
CA GLY A 172 4.06 -43.79 -36.81
C GLY A 172 3.46 -44.48 -35.58
N ASP A 173 3.26 -45.81 -35.68
CA ASP A 173 3.18 -46.83 -34.61
C ASP A 173 2.10 -46.77 -33.49
N GLU A 174 1.75 -47.97 -33.03
CA GLU A 174 0.75 -48.28 -32.00
C GLU A 174 1.41 -48.37 -30.60
N ASP A 175 0.69 -48.12 -29.49
CA ASP A 175 0.01 -49.23 -28.76
C ASP A 175 -0.73 -48.85 -27.45
N ASN A 176 -1.80 -49.61 -27.16
CA ASN A 176 -2.40 -49.98 -25.86
C ASN A 176 -2.82 -48.97 -24.73
N LEU A 177 -4.16 -48.87 -24.58
CA LEU A 177 -4.96 -49.11 -23.35
C LEU A 177 -5.39 -47.98 -22.35
N THR A 178 -6.69 -47.66 -22.46
CA THR A 178 -7.71 -47.50 -21.40
C THR A 178 -7.75 -46.29 -20.46
N SER A 179 -8.80 -45.49 -20.65
CA SER A 179 -9.55 -44.80 -19.59
C SER A 179 -11.08 -44.97 -19.84
N PRO A 180 -11.93 -45.02 -18.80
CA PRO A 180 -13.36 -45.32 -18.95
C PRO A 180 -14.22 -44.12 -19.38
N SER A 181 -15.45 -44.41 -19.82
CA SER A 181 -16.40 -43.42 -20.34
C SER A 181 -17.08 -42.55 -19.28
N ILE A 182 -17.31 -41.28 -19.61
CA ILE A 182 -18.26 -40.39 -18.94
C ILE A 182 -19.16 -39.77 -20.01
N ASN A 183 -20.49 -39.87 -19.83
CA ASN A 183 -21.48 -39.19 -20.66
C ASN A 183 -21.78 -37.80 -20.08
N GLY A 184 -21.84 -36.76 -20.92
CA GLY A 184 -22.47 -35.49 -20.51
C GLY A 184 -22.10 -34.25 -21.33
N SER A 185 -23.02 -33.82 -22.20
CA SER A 185 -23.28 -32.41 -22.56
C SER A 185 -22.07 -31.44 -22.68
N MET A 186 -21.51 -31.29 -23.88
CA MET A 186 -20.73 -30.11 -24.25
C MET A 186 -21.61 -28.84 -24.30
N PRO A 187 -21.30 -27.76 -23.56
CA PRO A 187 -21.81 -26.43 -23.84
C PRO A 187 -21.08 -25.82 -25.06
N SER A 188 -21.71 -24.85 -25.73
CA SER A 188 -21.10 -24.11 -26.84
C SER A 188 -19.98 -23.19 -26.36
N PHE A 189 -18.77 -23.34 -26.91
CA PHE A 189 -17.68 -22.38 -26.74
C PHE A 189 -18.00 -21.07 -27.49
N ASN A 190 -18.59 -20.10 -26.81
CA ASN A 190 -18.49 -18.70 -27.22
C ASN A 190 -17.06 -18.22 -26.91
N PHE A 191 -16.27 -17.98 -27.96
CA PHE A 191 -14.90 -17.50 -27.83
C PHE A 191 -14.91 -16.00 -27.50
N ASN A 192 -14.85 -15.66 -26.22
CA ASN A 192 -14.89 -14.26 -25.79
C ASN A 192 -13.46 -13.68 -25.78
N LEU A 193 -13.14 -12.86 -26.79
CA LEU A 193 -11.76 -12.42 -27.06
C LEU A 193 -11.22 -11.46 -25.99
N ASP A 194 -12.10 -10.73 -25.30
CA ASP A 194 -11.80 -9.72 -24.29
C ASP A 194 -11.13 -10.27 -23.02
N MET A 195 -11.08 -11.60 -22.84
CA MET A 195 -10.47 -12.23 -21.66
C MET A 195 -8.93 -12.17 -21.65
N PHE A 196 -8.27 -11.99 -22.80
CA PHE A 196 -6.80 -12.03 -22.88
C PHE A 196 -6.08 -10.81 -22.29
N GLY A 197 -6.80 -9.74 -21.92
CA GLY A 197 -6.22 -8.55 -21.28
C GLY A 197 -5.94 -8.68 -19.78
N LYS A 198 -6.49 -9.69 -19.09
CA LYS A 198 -6.48 -9.78 -17.61
C LYS A 198 -5.91 -11.08 -17.03
N GLU A 199 -4.94 -11.71 -17.71
CA GLU A 199 -4.12 -12.74 -17.07
C GLU A 199 -3.16 -12.10 -16.05
N ARG A 200 -3.46 -12.22 -14.75
CA ARG A 200 -2.48 -11.95 -13.68
C ARG A 200 -1.22 -12.78 -13.96
N ILE A 201 -0.05 -12.15 -14.02
CA ILE A 201 1.21 -12.88 -14.25
C ILE A 201 1.39 -13.87 -13.12
N ARG A 202 1.40 -15.17 -13.46
CA ARG A 202 1.56 -16.24 -12.49
C ARG A 202 2.96 -16.17 -11.86
N ILE A 203 3.03 -15.64 -10.65
CA ILE A 203 4.24 -15.64 -9.84
C ILE A 203 4.69 -17.08 -9.65
N LEU A 204 5.96 -17.35 -9.98
CA LEU A 204 6.58 -18.66 -9.85
C LEU A 204 7.43 -18.69 -8.58
N ASP A 205 7.20 -19.67 -7.70
CA ASP A 205 8.09 -19.92 -6.56
C ASP A 205 9.43 -20.52 -7.04
N PRO A 206 10.57 -19.90 -6.70
CA PRO A 206 11.88 -20.46 -6.98
C PRO A 206 12.13 -21.73 -6.17
N LYS A 207 12.68 -22.76 -6.82
CA LYS A 207 13.07 -24.02 -6.17
C LYS A 207 14.53 -23.98 -5.76
N PHE A 208 14.79 -24.26 -4.49
CA PHE A 208 16.12 -24.36 -3.90
C PHE A 208 16.35 -25.77 -3.36
N SER A 209 17.60 -26.24 -3.38
CA SER A 209 18.03 -27.38 -2.58
C SER A 209 19.55 -27.34 -2.41
N MET A 210 20.01 -27.77 -1.24
CA MET A 210 21.42 -27.91 -0.84
C MET A 210 21.53 -28.97 0.27
N THR A 211 22.73 -29.45 0.57
CA THR A 211 22.92 -30.35 1.73
C THR A 211 22.91 -29.57 3.05
N LEU A 212 22.67 -30.27 4.17
CA LEU A 212 22.81 -29.67 5.50
C LEU A 212 24.25 -29.18 5.76
N ALA A 213 25.27 -29.87 5.25
CA ALA A 213 26.66 -29.42 5.30
C ALA A 213 26.86 -28.08 4.58
N GLU A 214 26.37 -27.95 3.34
CA GLU A 214 26.44 -26.70 2.55
C GLU A 214 25.71 -25.55 3.25
N LEU A 215 24.53 -25.81 3.81
CA LEU A 215 23.72 -24.80 4.50
C LEU A 215 24.42 -24.24 5.75
N LEU A 216 25.11 -25.08 6.52
CA LEU A 216 25.84 -24.66 7.72
C LEU A 216 27.11 -23.84 7.37
N ASP A 217 27.81 -24.19 6.29
CA ASP A 217 29.01 -23.45 5.86
C ASP A 217 28.65 -22.06 5.25
N GLU A 218 27.67 -21.99 4.36
CA GLU A 218 27.22 -20.74 3.71
C GLU A 218 26.50 -19.77 4.66
N SER A 219 25.80 -20.30 5.67
CA SER A 219 25.24 -19.49 6.77
C SER A 219 26.27 -19.09 7.82
N LYS A 220 27.42 -19.78 7.87
CA LYS A 220 28.48 -19.63 8.88
C LYS A 220 27.99 -19.87 10.31
N VAL A 221 26.89 -20.59 10.46
CA VAL A 221 26.32 -20.98 11.76
C VAL A 221 27.24 -22.02 12.39
N VAL A 222 27.78 -21.70 13.57
CA VAL A 222 28.64 -22.62 14.33
C VAL A 222 27.75 -23.43 15.28
N PRO A 223 27.54 -24.74 15.04
CA PRO A 223 26.74 -25.57 15.92
C PRO A 223 27.51 -25.95 17.20
N VAL A 224 26.79 -26.06 18.30
CA VAL A 224 27.25 -26.65 19.57
C VAL A 224 27.46 -28.15 19.42
N SER A 225 26.57 -28.83 18.69
CA SER A 225 26.70 -30.23 18.29
C SER A 225 25.88 -30.53 17.03
N VAL A 226 26.26 -31.58 16.31
CA VAL A 226 25.50 -32.12 15.17
C VAL A 226 25.43 -33.63 15.31
N ASN A 227 24.22 -34.17 15.27
CA ASN A 227 23.93 -35.60 15.32
C ASN A 227 23.21 -36.02 14.03
N GLY A 228 23.59 -37.16 13.47
CA GLY A 228 22.97 -37.70 12.25
C GLY A 228 23.71 -37.36 10.95
N ASP A 229 22.96 -37.25 9.86
CA ASP A 229 23.47 -37.23 8.48
C ASP A 229 23.57 -35.81 7.91
N LEU A 230 24.81 -35.33 7.74
CA LEU A 230 25.12 -34.00 7.16
C LEU A 230 24.91 -33.93 5.64
N GLU A 231 24.86 -35.06 4.93
CA GLU A 231 24.64 -35.13 3.48
C GLU A 231 23.14 -35.21 3.14
N VAL A 232 22.26 -34.95 4.11
CA VAL A 232 20.81 -34.88 3.88
C VAL A 232 20.48 -33.64 3.02
N SER A 233 19.77 -33.87 1.91
CA SER A 233 19.29 -32.82 1.02
C SER A 233 18.13 -32.08 1.66
N ILE A 234 18.25 -30.76 1.78
CA ILE A 234 17.22 -29.84 2.28
C ILE A 234 16.47 -29.25 1.09
N GLY A 235 15.14 -29.35 1.06
CA GLY A 235 14.26 -28.79 0.01
C GLY A 235 13.58 -27.47 0.38
N GLY A 236 13.60 -27.12 1.66
CA GLY A 236 13.01 -25.93 2.26
C GLY A 236 13.46 -25.78 3.71
N VAL A 237 13.15 -24.65 4.34
CA VAL A 237 13.40 -24.39 5.77
C VAL A 237 12.12 -23.81 6.34
N GLN A 238 11.74 -24.13 7.57
CA GLN A 238 10.52 -23.60 8.21
C GLN A 238 10.74 -23.37 9.71
N ASN A 239 10.08 -22.35 10.27
CA ASN A 239 9.98 -22.07 11.71
C ASN A 239 8.60 -22.43 12.30
N ASP A 240 7.51 -22.37 11.52
CA ASP A 240 6.22 -22.91 11.96
C ASP A 240 6.12 -24.41 11.63
N PRO A 241 5.89 -25.31 12.62
CA PRO A 241 5.72 -26.74 12.35
C PRO A 241 4.53 -27.04 11.43
N ARG A 242 3.58 -26.11 11.28
CA ARG A 242 2.38 -26.25 10.46
C ARG A 242 2.62 -26.00 8.97
N GLU A 243 3.75 -25.39 8.61
CA GLU A 243 4.15 -25.13 7.22
C GLU A 243 5.17 -26.15 6.68
N VAL A 244 5.72 -27.00 7.57
CA VAL A 244 6.63 -28.09 7.21
C VAL A 244 6.03 -29.03 6.16
N THR A 245 6.83 -29.31 5.14
CA THR A 245 6.59 -30.30 4.09
C THR A 245 7.73 -31.34 4.01
N ALA A 246 7.54 -32.39 3.22
CA ALA A 246 8.47 -33.51 3.12
C ALA A 246 9.77 -33.11 2.38
N GLY A 247 10.87 -32.98 3.13
CA GLY A 247 12.15 -32.48 2.63
C GLY A 247 12.66 -31.22 3.33
N ASP A 248 11.85 -30.61 4.21
CA ASP A 248 12.22 -29.35 4.86
C ASP A 248 13.12 -29.56 6.10
N LEU A 249 13.88 -28.52 6.43
CA LEU A 249 14.54 -28.35 7.72
C LEU A 249 13.64 -27.56 8.67
N PHE A 250 13.45 -28.02 9.90
CA PHE A 250 12.63 -27.33 10.90
C PHE A 250 13.48 -26.63 11.97
N ILE A 251 13.26 -25.33 12.20
CA ILE A 251 13.91 -24.56 13.28
C ILE A 251 12.97 -24.50 14.49
N CYS A 252 13.23 -25.33 15.50
CA CYS A 252 12.36 -25.51 16.66
C CYS A 252 12.50 -24.38 17.68
N GLY A 253 11.40 -23.67 17.98
CA GLY A 253 11.40 -22.58 18.96
C GLY A 253 12.18 -21.36 18.47
N ALA A 254 11.92 -20.96 17.23
CA ALA A 254 12.47 -19.75 16.62
C ALA A 254 11.66 -18.49 16.98
N ASN A 255 10.35 -18.63 17.24
CA ASN A 255 9.46 -17.48 17.39
C ASN A 255 9.25 -17.10 18.87
N PRO A 256 9.15 -15.79 19.20
CA PRO A 256 8.99 -15.34 20.59
C PRO A 256 7.74 -15.91 21.27
N GLY A 257 7.95 -16.69 22.33
CA GLY A 257 6.86 -17.29 23.13
C GLY A 257 6.46 -18.72 22.73
N GLU A 258 7.03 -19.27 21.65
CA GLU A 258 6.90 -20.70 21.37
C GLU A 258 7.64 -21.55 22.41
N SER A 259 7.15 -22.77 22.64
CA SER A 259 7.89 -23.75 23.42
C SER A 259 8.91 -24.48 22.53
N SER A 260 10.21 -24.31 22.78
CA SER A 260 11.26 -25.23 22.30
C SER A 260 11.11 -26.57 23.04
N GLY A 261 10.20 -27.40 22.50
CA GLY A 261 9.66 -28.58 23.16
C GLY A 261 9.30 -29.69 22.17
N ILE A 262 8.86 -30.83 22.71
CA ILE A 262 8.64 -32.05 21.93
C ILE A 262 7.44 -31.90 20.98
N THR A 263 6.42 -31.09 21.30
CA THR A 263 5.18 -31.03 20.52
C THR A 263 5.35 -30.43 19.11
N PRO A 264 5.92 -29.21 18.91
CA PRO A 264 6.17 -28.67 17.57
C PRO A 264 7.03 -29.62 16.72
N LEU A 265 8.09 -30.16 17.32
CA LEU A 265 9.02 -31.08 16.69
C LEU A 265 8.36 -32.40 16.26
N THR A 266 7.42 -32.93 17.06
CA THR A 266 6.64 -34.13 16.72
C THR A 266 5.60 -33.86 15.61
N GLU A 267 5.21 -32.60 15.37
CA GLU A 267 4.39 -32.24 14.22
C GLU A 267 5.24 -32.08 12.94
N ALA A 268 6.38 -31.38 13.03
CA ALA A 268 7.34 -31.25 11.93
C ALA A 268 7.83 -32.61 11.41
N ASP A 269 8.20 -33.52 12.31
CA ASP A 269 8.64 -34.89 11.98
C ASP A 269 7.54 -35.68 11.22
N LYS A 270 6.29 -35.61 11.68
CA LYS A 270 5.13 -36.23 11.00
C LYS A 270 4.83 -35.66 9.62
N ARG A 271 5.21 -34.40 9.38
CA ARG A 271 5.05 -33.71 8.09
C ARG A 271 6.22 -33.96 7.13
N GLY A 272 7.29 -34.60 7.62
CA GLY A 272 8.43 -35.03 6.81
C GLY A 272 9.64 -34.09 6.88
N ALA A 273 9.83 -33.36 7.98
CA ALA A 273 11.09 -32.69 8.26
C ALA A 273 12.26 -33.70 8.19
N VAL A 274 13.30 -33.38 7.42
CA VAL A 274 14.46 -34.26 7.23
C VAL A 274 15.63 -33.89 8.15
N ALA A 275 15.68 -32.64 8.60
CA ALA A 275 16.66 -32.12 9.54
C ALA A 275 16.02 -31.10 10.50
N VAL A 276 16.64 -30.89 11.66
CA VAL A 276 16.13 -30.01 12.72
C VAL A 276 17.25 -29.13 13.26
N VAL A 277 16.95 -27.87 13.54
CA VAL A 277 17.79 -26.95 14.33
C VAL A 277 17.08 -26.65 15.66
N ALA A 278 17.79 -26.73 16.79
CA ALA A 278 17.23 -26.50 18.12
C ALA A 278 18.25 -25.86 19.09
N ASP A 279 17.76 -25.27 20.19
CA ASP A 279 18.58 -24.65 21.24
C ASP A 279 18.95 -25.61 22.40
N LYS A 280 18.45 -26.85 22.36
CA LYS A 280 18.60 -27.87 23.41
C LYS A 280 18.75 -29.25 22.81
N GLU A 281 19.51 -30.13 23.45
CA GLU A 281 19.58 -31.54 23.06
C GLU A 281 18.21 -32.22 23.16
N ILE A 282 17.84 -32.96 22.11
CA ILE A 282 16.60 -33.74 22.04
C ILE A 282 16.97 -35.17 21.58
N ASN A 283 16.49 -36.18 22.31
CA ASN A 283 16.80 -37.57 22.00
C ASN A 283 16.04 -38.03 20.74
N ILE A 284 16.73 -38.06 19.60
CA ILE A 284 16.21 -38.46 18.28
C ILE A 284 15.90 -39.96 18.26
N ASP A 285 16.86 -40.78 18.73
CA ASP A 285 17.01 -42.21 18.46
C ASP A 285 15.84 -43.09 18.97
N GLU A 286 14.96 -42.55 19.80
CA GLU A 286 13.78 -43.23 20.35
C GLU A 286 12.44 -42.64 19.90
N LYS A 287 12.41 -41.50 19.17
CA LYS A 287 11.18 -40.68 19.04
C LYS A 287 10.94 -39.97 17.70
N LEU A 288 11.94 -39.79 16.83
CA LEU A 288 11.82 -38.97 15.62
C LEU A 288 12.41 -39.71 14.41
N ALA A 289 11.87 -39.46 13.22
CA ALA A 289 12.33 -39.97 11.93
C ALA A 289 13.32 -39.02 11.21
N CYS A 290 13.46 -37.78 11.67
CA CYS A 290 14.45 -36.80 11.22
C CYS A 290 15.86 -37.40 11.09
N ARG A 291 16.56 -37.16 9.97
CA ARG A 291 17.89 -37.73 9.68
C ARG A 291 19.04 -36.98 10.36
N ALA A 292 18.82 -35.73 10.77
CA ALA A 292 19.83 -34.91 11.44
C ALA A 292 19.22 -33.94 12.47
N LEU A 293 19.99 -33.64 13.51
CA LEU A 293 19.73 -32.60 14.51
C LEU A 293 20.98 -31.74 14.69
N VAL A 294 20.80 -30.42 14.60
CA VAL A 294 21.81 -29.40 14.82
C VAL A 294 21.45 -28.63 16.08
N ILE A 295 22.36 -28.56 17.05
CA ILE A 295 22.19 -27.75 18.25
C ILE A 295 22.95 -26.44 18.09
N VAL A 296 22.31 -25.32 18.40
CA VAL A 296 22.89 -23.96 18.40
C VAL A 296 22.72 -23.30 19.78
N GLU A 297 23.43 -22.20 20.05
CA GLU A 297 23.29 -21.48 21.34
C GLU A 297 21.96 -20.71 21.46
N ASP A 298 21.45 -20.16 20.35
CA ASP A 298 20.16 -19.47 20.25
C ASP A 298 19.58 -19.66 18.84
N THR A 299 18.42 -20.32 18.75
CA THR A 299 17.68 -20.55 17.50
C THR A 299 17.26 -19.24 16.84
N SER A 300 16.82 -18.25 17.61
CA SER A 300 16.37 -16.94 17.11
C SER A 300 17.51 -16.19 16.40
N SER A 301 18.75 -16.37 16.89
CA SER A 301 19.94 -15.71 16.32
C SER A 301 20.34 -16.24 14.94
N VAL A 302 20.01 -17.50 14.61
CA VAL A 302 20.48 -18.17 13.38
C VAL A 302 19.47 -18.19 12.24
N VAL A 303 18.18 -17.93 12.49
CA VAL A 303 17.10 -17.95 11.47
C VAL A 303 17.46 -17.11 10.26
N ALA A 304 17.88 -15.85 10.47
CA ALA A 304 18.18 -14.92 9.37
C ALA A 304 19.34 -15.41 8.49
N SER A 305 20.42 -15.92 9.10
CA SER A 305 21.61 -16.38 8.37
C SER A 305 21.37 -17.72 7.66
N LEU A 306 20.57 -18.62 8.24
CA LEU A 306 20.11 -19.85 7.58
C LEU A 306 19.20 -19.52 6.40
N ALA A 307 18.24 -18.61 6.58
CA ALA A 307 17.34 -18.16 5.52
C ALA A 307 18.11 -17.52 4.34
N ALA A 308 19.03 -16.60 4.66
CA ALA A 308 19.87 -15.93 3.67
C ALA A 308 20.77 -16.93 2.92
N ALA A 309 21.35 -17.92 3.60
CA ALA A 309 22.15 -18.96 2.94
C ALA A 309 21.29 -19.86 2.04
N PHE A 310 20.15 -20.36 2.53
CA PHE A 310 19.26 -21.25 1.78
C PHE A 310 18.72 -20.62 0.50
N TYR A 311 18.31 -19.36 0.57
CA TYR A 311 17.88 -18.58 -0.61
C TYR A 311 19.04 -17.98 -1.43
N GLY A 312 20.29 -18.27 -1.04
CA GLY A 312 21.50 -17.87 -1.76
C GLY A 312 21.70 -16.36 -1.82
N ARG A 313 21.47 -15.65 -0.70
CA ARG A 313 21.75 -14.22 -0.47
C ARG A 313 21.13 -13.31 -1.55
N PRO A 314 19.78 -13.28 -1.67
CA PRO A 314 19.08 -12.54 -2.72
C PRO A 314 19.35 -11.02 -2.67
N SER A 315 19.54 -10.44 -1.48
CA SER A 315 19.90 -9.03 -1.29
C SER A 315 21.24 -8.65 -1.94
N GLU A 316 22.18 -9.58 -2.11
CA GLU A 316 23.46 -9.35 -2.80
C GLU A 316 23.34 -9.38 -4.34
N LYS A 317 22.17 -9.76 -4.88
CA LYS A 317 21.95 -10.03 -6.33
C LYS A 317 21.13 -8.94 -7.05
N MET A 318 20.44 -8.07 -6.33
CA MET A 318 19.73 -6.90 -6.89
C MET A 318 19.85 -5.69 -5.94
N PRO A 319 19.83 -4.43 -6.43
CA PRO A 319 19.92 -3.27 -5.56
C PRO A 319 18.73 -3.17 -4.58
N VAL A 320 19.03 -3.11 -3.29
CA VAL A 320 18.05 -2.94 -2.21
C VAL A 320 18.02 -1.49 -1.72
N ILE A 321 16.86 -0.84 -1.79
CA ILE A 321 16.63 0.52 -1.29
C ILE A 321 15.86 0.45 0.04
N GLY A 322 16.58 0.60 1.16
CA GLY A 322 16.03 0.55 2.51
C GLY A 322 15.60 1.94 3.01
N VAL A 323 14.32 2.10 3.31
CA VAL A 323 13.74 3.35 3.83
C VAL A 323 13.47 3.21 5.32
N ALA A 324 14.01 4.13 6.13
CA ALA A 324 13.92 4.11 7.57
C ALA A 324 13.42 5.45 8.15
N GLY A 325 12.50 5.37 9.10
CA GLY A 325 12.02 6.50 9.89
C GLY A 325 10.76 6.16 10.69
N SER A 326 10.11 7.17 11.26
CA SER A 326 8.87 6.99 12.06
C SER A 326 7.60 7.32 11.27
N SER A 327 7.65 8.23 10.30
CA SER A 327 6.52 8.58 9.41
C SER A 327 6.97 8.67 7.95
N GLY A 328 6.02 8.47 7.02
CA GLY A 328 6.24 8.62 5.57
C GLY A 328 7.05 7.50 4.91
N VAL A 329 7.43 6.45 5.65
CA VAL A 329 8.23 5.31 5.13
C VAL A 329 7.45 4.57 4.03
N THR A 330 6.20 4.18 4.31
CA THR A 330 5.28 3.54 3.35
C THR A 330 5.17 4.33 2.05
N SER A 331 4.84 5.63 2.11
CA SER A 331 4.68 6.48 0.92
C SER A 331 6.00 6.66 0.14
N THR A 332 7.11 6.83 0.85
CA THR A 332 8.45 6.95 0.25
C THR A 332 8.84 5.67 -0.49
N VAL A 333 8.51 4.49 0.05
CA VAL A 333 8.74 3.19 -0.61
C VAL A 333 7.93 3.06 -1.91
N HIS A 334 6.66 3.49 -1.93
CA HIS A 334 5.83 3.49 -3.14
C HIS A 334 6.38 4.44 -4.21
N LEU A 335 6.72 5.69 -3.83
CA LEU A 335 7.28 6.70 -4.74
C LEU A 335 8.65 6.30 -5.32
N ILE A 336 9.53 5.69 -4.53
CA ILE A 336 10.82 5.16 -5.03
C ILE A 336 10.58 4.04 -6.03
N ARG A 337 9.65 3.13 -5.73
CA ARG A 337 9.29 2.00 -6.59
C ARG A 337 8.71 2.47 -7.93
N ALA A 338 7.73 3.38 -7.90
CA ALA A 338 7.13 3.96 -9.10
C ALA A 338 8.14 4.79 -9.92
N MET A 339 9.03 5.56 -9.29
CA MET A 339 10.17 6.21 -9.97
C MET A 339 11.08 5.21 -10.69
N TYR A 340 11.38 4.06 -10.09
CA TYR A 340 12.20 3.04 -10.74
C TYR A 340 11.44 2.37 -11.90
N GLU A 341 10.16 2.03 -11.73
CA GLU A 341 9.32 1.46 -12.79
C GLU A 341 9.14 2.43 -13.96
N ALA A 342 8.91 3.71 -13.69
CA ALA A 342 8.92 4.77 -14.70
C ALA A 342 10.27 4.88 -15.43
N SER A 343 11.40 4.67 -14.76
CA SER A 343 12.74 4.59 -15.39
C SER A 343 13.00 3.29 -16.18
N GLY A 344 11.97 2.45 -16.37
CA GLY A 344 12.03 1.19 -17.12
C GLY A 344 12.57 -0.01 -16.33
N ARG A 345 12.52 0.03 -14.99
CA ARG A 345 13.01 -1.05 -14.11
C ARG A 345 11.87 -1.79 -13.43
N ARG A 346 11.71 -3.08 -13.71
CA ARG A 346 10.86 -3.98 -12.91
C ARG A 346 11.32 -3.96 -11.46
N THR A 347 10.51 -3.44 -10.55
CA THR A 347 10.97 -3.15 -9.18
C THR A 347 10.04 -3.77 -8.15
N GLY A 348 10.62 -4.60 -7.28
CA GLY A 348 9.91 -5.19 -6.16
C GLY A 348 9.59 -4.17 -5.08
N MET A 349 8.56 -4.46 -4.29
CA MET A 349 8.21 -3.66 -3.13
C MET A 349 7.95 -4.55 -1.92
N LEU A 350 8.59 -4.22 -0.79
CA LEU A 350 8.25 -4.77 0.52
C LEU A 350 7.81 -3.60 1.42
N SER A 351 6.51 -3.51 1.69
CA SER A 351 5.92 -2.47 2.54
C SER A 351 4.88 -3.07 3.49
N VAL A 352 4.63 -2.41 4.63
CA VAL A 352 3.66 -2.86 5.65
C VAL A 352 2.19 -2.78 5.23
N VAL A 353 1.92 -2.40 3.97
CA VAL A 353 0.58 -2.37 3.34
C VAL A 353 0.48 -3.28 2.12
N GLY A 354 1.53 -4.04 1.79
CA GLY A 354 1.54 -4.93 0.61
C GLY A 354 2.94 -5.30 0.13
N HIS A 355 3.03 -6.42 -0.56
CA HIS A 355 4.28 -6.99 -1.09
C HIS A 355 4.12 -7.26 -2.59
N TYR A 356 5.08 -6.88 -3.43
CA TYR A 356 4.93 -6.93 -4.89
C TYR A 356 6.22 -7.37 -5.59
N VAL A 357 6.09 -8.16 -6.64
CA VAL A 357 7.20 -8.60 -7.50
C VAL A 357 7.67 -7.47 -8.43
N HIS A 358 6.75 -6.94 -9.24
CA HIS A 358 6.85 -5.72 -10.06
C HIS A 358 5.47 -5.47 -10.68
N GLY A 359 5.16 -4.24 -11.07
CA GLY A 359 3.81 -3.81 -11.43
C GLY A 359 2.75 -4.26 -10.43
N ASN A 360 1.57 -4.63 -10.92
CA ASN A 360 0.43 -5.05 -10.09
C ASN A 360 0.54 -6.49 -9.54
N ASN A 361 1.71 -7.14 -9.67
CA ASN A 361 1.92 -8.53 -9.25
C ASN A 361 2.16 -8.61 -7.73
N HIS A 362 1.07 -8.56 -6.96
CA HIS A 362 1.07 -8.70 -5.51
C HIS A 362 1.49 -10.12 -5.08
N LEU A 363 2.39 -10.22 -4.09
CA LEU A 363 2.77 -11.45 -3.42
C LEU A 363 1.70 -11.79 -2.37
N GLU A 364 1.04 -12.94 -2.51
CA GLU A 364 0.01 -13.36 -1.57
C GLU A 364 0.60 -13.54 -0.16
N SER A 365 -0.01 -12.87 0.82
CA SER A 365 0.23 -13.05 2.25
C SER A 365 -0.90 -13.93 2.81
N PRO A 366 -0.62 -14.90 3.70
CA PRO A 366 -1.67 -15.66 4.38
C PRO A 366 -2.51 -14.78 5.33
N ASP A 367 -1.91 -13.69 5.84
CA ASP A 367 -2.56 -12.67 6.65
C ASP A 367 -3.00 -11.47 5.81
N ASP A 368 -4.19 -10.95 6.13
CA ASP A 368 -4.72 -9.67 5.67
C ASP A 368 -5.22 -8.91 6.94
N PRO A 369 -4.67 -7.72 7.27
CA PRO A 369 -3.56 -7.08 6.56
C PRO A 369 -2.29 -7.91 6.71
N PRO A 370 -1.29 -7.75 5.82
CA PRO A 370 -0.02 -8.46 5.93
C PRO A 370 0.63 -8.21 7.29
N THR A 371 0.79 -9.29 8.07
CA THR A 371 1.66 -9.29 9.24
C THR A 371 3.07 -8.93 8.80
N ILE A 372 3.84 -8.23 9.64
CA ILE A 372 5.26 -7.96 9.33
C ILE A 372 5.97 -9.31 9.18
N PRO A 373 6.47 -9.66 7.98
CA PRO A 373 6.99 -10.98 7.70
C PRO A 373 8.26 -11.23 8.50
N ASP A 374 8.51 -12.50 8.82
CA ASP A 374 9.71 -12.90 9.54
C ASP A 374 10.95 -12.89 8.63
N ALA A 375 12.14 -13.03 9.23
CA ALA A 375 13.40 -13.01 8.48
C ALA A 375 13.49 -14.12 7.43
N PHE A 376 12.79 -15.26 7.61
CA PHE A 376 12.71 -16.30 6.59
C PHE A 376 11.84 -15.87 5.39
N SER A 377 10.63 -15.40 5.65
CA SER A 377 9.67 -14.93 4.64
C SER A 377 10.23 -13.78 3.82
N VAL A 378 10.98 -12.86 4.42
CA VAL A 378 11.69 -11.77 3.71
C VAL A 378 12.69 -12.33 2.69
N GLN A 379 13.57 -13.26 3.09
CA GLN A 379 14.56 -13.85 2.19
C GLN A 379 13.88 -14.67 1.08
N LYS A 380 12.78 -15.39 1.39
CA LYS A 380 11.94 -16.07 0.40
C LYS A 380 11.40 -15.08 -0.63
N MET A 381 10.75 -14.01 -0.19
CA MET A 381 10.16 -13.01 -1.08
C MET A 381 11.18 -12.33 -1.97
N LEU A 382 12.36 -11.97 -1.45
CA LEU A 382 13.44 -11.40 -2.24
C LEU A 382 13.98 -12.38 -3.30
N ALA A 383 14.04 -13.68 -2.99
CA ALA A 383 14.36 -14.70 -3.98
C ALA A 383 13.27 -14.86 -5.04
N THR A 384 11.99 -14.84 -4.64
CA THR A 384 10.84 -14.88 -5.57
C THR A 384 10.80 -13.65 -6.48
N MET A 385 11.11 -12.46 -5.97
CA MET A 385 11.27 -11.23 -6.77
C MET A 385 12.30 -11.42 -7.89
N ILE A 386 13.53 -11.82 -7.54
CA ILE A 386 14.61 -12.05 -8.52
C ILE A 386 14.23 -13.14 -9.53
N HIS A 387 13.61 -14.24 -9.08
CA HIS A 387 13.19 -15.33 -9.95
C HIS A 387 12.15 -14.89 -11.00
N ASN A 388 11.24 -13.99 -10.63
CA ASN A 388 10.23 -13.42 -11.51
C ASN A 388 10.71 -12.12 -12.20
N GLY A 389 12.00 -11.80 -12.10
CA GLY A 389 12.68 -10.79 -12.89
C GLY A 389 12.67 -9.37 -12.33
N SER A 390 12.48 -9.17 -11.02
CA SER A 390 12.72 -7.88 -10.38
C SER A 390 14.21 -7.50 -10.49
N GLU A 391 14.49 -6.25 -10.85
CA GLU A 391 15.84 -5.71 -11.08
C GLU A 391 16.33 -4.78 -9.96
N ALA A 392 15.45 -4.46 -9.01
CA ALA A 392 15.71 -3.72 -7.77
C ALA A 392 14.53 -3.98 -6.80
N VAL A 393 14.67 -3.59 -5.54
CA VAL A 393 13.57 -3.61 -4.55
C VAL A 393 13.56 -2.37 -3.66
N ALA A 394 12.39 -1.78 -3.44
CA ALA A 394 12.17 -0.75 -2.43
C ALA A 394 11.54 -1.37 -1.17
N MET A 395 12.11 -1.09 0.00
CA MET A 395 11.81 -1.81 1.25
C MET A 395 11.65 -0.89 2.45
N ASP A 396 10.60 -1.09 3.24
CA ASP A 396 10.46 -0.50 4.58
C ASP A 396 11.42 -1.22 5.56
N SER A 397 12.34 -0.49 6.19
CA SER A 397 13.35 -1.09 7.07
C SER A 397 12.80 -1.65 8.39
N SER A 398 11.49 -1.54 8.67
CA SER A 398 10.86 -2.26 9.78
C SER A 398 10.59 -3.74 9.46
N ILE A 399 10.55 -4.10 8.17
CA ILE A 399 10.30 -5.46 7.69
C ILE A 399 11.52 -6.38 7.89
N ASP A 400 12.72 -5.82 8.07
CA ASP A 400 13.99 -6.55 8.28
C ASP A 400 14.00 -7.41 9.57
N GLY A 401 13.00 -7.35 10.44
CA GLY A 401 12.80 -8.32 11.53
C GLY A 401 13.89 -8.37 12.62
N ASN A 402 14.78 -7.37 12.67
CA ASN A 402 16.07 -7.36 13.41
C ASN A 402 17.20 -8.20 12.78
N GLY A 403 16.99 -8.74 11.59
CA GLY A 403 18.02 -9.34 10.76
C GLY A 403 19.14 -8.36 10.42
N ASP A 404 20.28 -8.94 10.06
CA ASP A 404 21.47 -8.23 9.59
C ASP A 404 21.91 -8.75 8.19
N GLU A 405 21.09 -9.59 7.56
CA GLU A 405 21.38 -10.33 6.31
C GLU A 405 20.70 -9.69 5.07
N ILE A 406 20.23 -8.44 5.20
CA ILE A 406 19.86 -7.60 4.08
C ILE A 406 21.02 -6.65 3.77
N ASP A 407 21.59 -6.82 2.58
CA ASP A 407 22.68 -6.01 2.04
C ASP A 407 22.09 -4.83 1.25
N TYR A 408 22.10 -3.64 1.86
CA TYR A 408 21.45 -2.44 1.33
C TYR A 408 22.38 -1.66 0.39
N ASP A 409 21.90 -1.32 -0.80
CA ASP A 409 22.57 -0.40 -1.74
C ASP A 409 22.32 1.07 -1.40
N ILE A 410 21.11 1.39 -0.92
CA ILE A 410 20.68 2.76 -0.64
C ILE A 410 19.95 2.81 0.69
N ALA A 411 20.38 3.69 1.59
CA ALA A 411 19.68 3.98 2.84
C ALA A 411 19.02 5.36 2.78
N VAL A 412 17.73 5.41 3.07
CA VAL A 412 16.91 6.63 3.09
C VAL A 412 16.43 6.90 4.52
N PHE A 413 16.66 8.10 5.06
CA PHE A 413 16.17 8.51 6.38
C PHE A 413 15.10 9.60 6.25
N THR A 414 13.87 9.30 6.68
CA THR A 414 12.73 10.20 6.53
C THR A 414 12.55 11.16 7.71
N ASN A 415 12.55 10.65 8.95
CA ASN A 415 12.42 11.39 10.21
C ASN A 415 12.52 10.42 11.41
N LEU A 416 12.78 10.94 12.61
CA LEU A 416 12.71 10.17 13.86
C LEU A 416 11.81 10.86 14.89
N ARG A 417 10.65 10.26 15.12
CA ARG A 417 9.74 10.58 16.23
C ARG A 417 9.78 9.42 17.24
N TYR A 418 9.31 9.66 18.45
CA TYR A 418 9.17 8.63 19.48
C TYR A 418 7.70 8.61 19.88
N GLU A 419 7.03 7.49 19.66
CA GLU A 419 5.64 7.29 20.10
C GLU A 419 5.63 6.58 21.45
N ASP A 420 4.59 6.77 22.25
CA ASP A 420 4.58 6.19 23.61
C ASP A 420 4.46 4.64 23.60
N ALA A 421 4.07 4.04 22.48
CA ALA A 421 4.16 2.59 22.25
C ALA A 421 5.61 2.05 22.18
N ASP A 422 6.61 2.89 21.86
CA ASP A 422 8.03 2.49 21.85
C ASP A 422 8.62 2.33 23.27
N ALA A 423 7.85 2.65 24.33
CA ALA A 423 8.32 2.75 25.71
C ALA A 423 8.88 1.45 26.34
N ASN A 424 8.70 0.29 25.68
CA ASN A 424 9.33 -0.97 26.08
C ASN A 424 10.86 -1.01 25.83
N GLY A 425 11.40 -0.09 25.02
CA GLY A 425 12.83 0.02 24.72
C GLY A 425 13.42 1.40 25.02
N SER A 426 14.76 1.52 24.95
CA SER A 426 15.39 2.83 25.13
C SER A 426 15.31 3.69 23.86
N LYS A 427 15.15 5.01 24.01
CA LYS A 427 15.14 5.97 22.87
C LYS A 427 16.43 5.97 22.05
N GLU A 428 17.55 5.52 22.64
CA GLU A 428 18.83 5.34 21.96
C GLU A 428 18.83 4.05 21.12
N GLU A 429 18.24 2.97 21.63
CA GLU A 429 18.14 1.68 20.93
C GLU A 429 17.17 1.74 19.75
N TYR A 430 16.02 2.39 19.89
CA TYR A 430 15.10 2.66 18.77
C TYR A 430 15.82 3.40 17.63
N MET A 431 16.59 4.44 17.98
CA MET A 431 17.40 5.23 17.05
C MET A 431 18.49 4.38 16.38
N LYS A 432 19.19 3.52 17.12
CA LYS A 432 20.16 2.55 16.59
C LYS A 432 19.51 1.55 15.63
N ARG A 433 18.32 1.04 15.97
CA ARG A 433 17.56 0.08 15.17
C ARG A 433 17.18 0.66 13.80
N LYS A 434 16.57 1.86 13.78
CA LYS A 434 16.26 2.59 12.54
C LYS A 434 17.51 2.99 11.74
N ALA A 435 18.69 3.10 12.38
CA ALA A 435 19.93 3.45 11.70
C ALA A 435 20.71 2.25 11.10
N ARG A 436 20.31 0.99 11.34
CA ARG A 436 21.04 -0.20 10.83
C ARG A 436 21.31 -0.15 9.32
N VAL A 437 20.33 0.27 8.51
CA VAL A 437 20.46 0.47 7.05
C VAL A 437 21.65 1.37 6.66
N PHE A 438 22.07 2.31 7.51
CA PHE A 438 23.23 3.18 7.25
C PHE A 438 24.56 2.59 7.75
N VAL A 439 24.56 1.63 8.69
CA VAL A 439 25.77 1.12 9.35
C VAL A 439 26.69 0.38 8.37
N LYS A 440 26.11 -0.44 7.47
CA LYS A 440 26.86 -1.24 6.49
C LYS A 440 27.28 -0.46 5.23
N MET A 441 26.90 0.82 5.13
CA MET A 441 27.21 1.69 3.98
C MET A 441 28.69 2.06 3.93
N VAL A 442 29.54 1.17 3.37
CA VAL A 442 31.01 1.34 3.32
C VAL A 442 31.61 1.58 1.94
N ASP A 443 31.13 0.95 0.86
CA ASP A 443 31.65 1.14 -0.51
C ASP A 443 31.08 2.41 -1.19
N PRO A 444 31.87 3.45 -1.49
CA PRO A 444 31.39 4.65 -2.19
C PRO A 444 31.06 4.43 -3.68
N SER A 445 31.50 3.32 -4.28
CA SER A 445 31.23 3.01 -5.68
C SER A 445 29.77 2.55 -5.87
N ARG A 446 29.30 1.67 -4.98
CA ARG A 446 27.94 1.14 -4.90
C ARG A 446 27.00 2.04 -4.09
N HIS A 447 27.31 2.25 -2.81
CA HIS A 447 26.34 2.67 -1.81
C HIS A 447 25.92 4.14 -1.90
N ARG A 448 24.68 4.46 -1.49
CA ARG A 448 24.19 5.85 -1.37
C ARG A 448 23.45 6.10 -0.06
N LYS A 449 23.57 7.32 0.45
CA LYS A 449 22.85 7.80 1.64
C LYS A 449 21.92 8.94 1.23
N VAL A 450 20.65 8.85 1.59
CA VAL A 450 19.65 9.90 1.38
C VAL A 450 19.07 10.30 2.74
N VAL A 451 19.14 11.58 3.10
CA VAL A 451 18.84 12.02 4.48
C VAL A 451 18.05 13.32 4.49
N ASN A 452 16.90 13.31 5.18
CA ASN A 452 16.18 14.53 5.55
C ASN A 452 17.02 15.34 6.55
N ILE A 453 17.39 16.58 6.20
CA ILE A 453 18.21 17.47 7.07
C ILE A 453 17.40 18.54 7.82
N ASP A 454 16.07 18.52 7.73
CA ASP A 454 15.19 19.26 8.65
C ASP A 454 14.95 18.48 9.97
N ASP A 455 15.18 17.16 9.97
CA ASP A 455 15.08 16.35 11.19
C ASP A 455 16.30 16.55 12.12
N PRO A 456 16.13 16.87 13.42
CA PRO A 456 17.23 17.08 14.37
C PRO A 456 18.18 15.89 14.58
N LYS A 457 17.85 14.69 14.10
CA LYS A 457 18.70 13.49 14.15
C LYS A 457 19.51 13.26 12.88
N ALA A 458 19.36 14.05 11.82
CA ALA A 458 20.06 13.86 10.54
C ALA A 458 21.58 13.62 10.70
N LEU A 459 22.25 14.37 11.58
CA LEU A 459 23.69 14.23 11.87
C LEU A 459 24.08 12.85 12.44
N TYR A 460 23.19 12.17 13.14
CA TYR A 460 23.43 10.80 13.62
C TYR A 460 23.37 9.79 12.47
N PHE A 461 22.38 9.89 11.58
CA PHE A 461 22.26 9.01 10.41
C PHE A 461 23.39 9.24 9.39
N LEU A 462 23.76 10.51 9.15
CA LEU A 462 24.90 10.89 8.29
C LEU A 462 26.25 10.31 8.76
N SER A 463 26.43 10.16 10.08
CA SER A 463 27.67 9.68 10.70
C SER A 463 27.74 8.15 10.87
N GLN A 464 26.71 7.39 10.46
CA GLN A 464 26.81 5.92 10.35
C GLN A 464 27.49 5.52 9.04
N GLY A 465 28.14 4.35 9.02
CA GLY A 465 28.88 3.87 7.84
C GLY A 465 30.12 4.72 7.49
N SER A 466 30.63 4.58 6.26
CA SER A 466 31.79 5.33 5.79
C SER A 466 31.44 6.79 5.45
N PRO A 467 32.29 7.78 5.78
CA PRO A 467 32.13 9.16 5.34
C PRO A 467 32.41 9.38 3.85
N ASP A 468 33.07 8.43 3.17
CA ASP A 468 33.37 8.51 1.74
C ASP A 468 32.15 8.18 0.86
N VAL A 469 31.12 7.51 1.41
CA VAL A 469 29.89 7.14 0.70
C VAL A 469 29.10 8.40 0.33
N PRO A 470 28.76 8.62 -0.96
CA PRO A 470 28.01 9.79 -1.40
C PRO A 470 26.67 9.95 -0.69
N VAL A 471 26.43 11.17 -0.23
CA VAL A 471 25.19 11.63 0.41
C VAL A 471 24.43 12.52 -0.58
N VAL A 472 23.11 12.38 -0.63
CA VAL A 472 22.19 13.42 -1.11
C VAL A 472 21.30 13.84 0.05
N THR A 473 21.35 15.12 0.40
CA THR A 473 20.51 15.70 1.45
C THR A 473 19.22 16.24 0.87
N TYR A 474 18.11 16.11 1.60
CA TYR A 474 16.85 16.75 1.23
C TYR A 474 16.20 17.51 2.38
N ALA A 475 15.40 18.52 2.05
CA ALA A 475 14.72 19.38 3.03
C ALA A 475 13.53 20.10 2.41
N MET A 476 12.48 20.32 3.21
CA MET A 476 11.40 21.25 2.88
C MET A 476 11.76 22.68 3.29
N GLU A 477 12.34 22.86 4.48
CA GLU A 477 12.69 24.17 5.05
C GLU A 477 14.11 24.60 4.69
N ASN A 478 15.10 23.75 4.98
CA ASN A 478 16.52 24.06 4.88
C ASN A 478 17.04 24.07 3.43
N LYS A 479 16.97 25.23 2.76
CA LYS A 479 17.42 25.49 1.37
C LYS A 479 18.94 25.29 1.12
N LYS A 480 19.68 24.70 2.05
CA LYS A 480 21.06 24.21 1.87
C LYS A 480 21.11 22.73 1.49
N ALA A 481 19.99 22.02 1.54
CA ALA A 481 19.92 20.65 1.05
C ALA A 481 20.08 20.58 -0.46
N ASP A 482 20.63 19.47 -0.95
CA ASP A 482 20.83 19.21 -2.38
C ASP A 482 19.51 19.17 -3.15
N VAL A 483 18.46 18.61 -2.53
CA VAL A 483 17.09 18.57 -3.03
C VAL A 483 16.17 19.33 -2.07
N HIS A 484 15.52 20.41 -2.52
CA HIS A 484 14.62 21.19 -1.66
C HIS A 484 13.46 21.89 -2.36
N VAL A 485 12.37 22.10 -1.62
CA VAL A 485 11.19 22.83 -2.13
C VAL A 485 11.52 24.29 -2.39
N ILE A 486 11.19 24.78 -3.59
CA ILE A 486 11.15 26.22 -3.92
C ILE A 486 9.78 26.79 -3.52
N LYS A 487 8.70 26.12 -3.95
CA LYS A 487 7.30 26.44 -3.69
C LYS A 487 6.50 25.14 -3.60
N HIS A 488 5.48 25.08 -2.76
CA HIS A 488 4.43 24.06 -2.82
C HIS A 488 3.05 24.73 -2.80
N ARG A 489 2.00 23.97 -3.10
CA ARG A 489 0.60 24.31 -2.88
C ARG A 489 -0.15 23.02 -2.52
N LEU A 490 -0.91 23.06 -1.44
CA LEU A 490 -1.84 21.99 -1.08
C LEU A 490 -3.25 22.31 -1.58
N SER A 491 -4.05 21.28 -1.79
CA SER A 491 -5.50 21.36 -2.00
C SER A 491 -6.15 20.07 -1.50
N LEU A 492 -7.48 19.96 -1.63
CA LEU A 492 -8.23 18.76 -1.22
C LEU A 492 -8.05 17.56 -2.17
N PHE A 493 -7.42 17.75 -3.33
CA PHE A 493 -7.32 16.75 -4.40
C PHE A 493 -5.88 16.54 -4.92
N GLU A 494 -5.05 17.57 -4.91
CA GLU A 494 -3.70 17.55 -5.49
C GLU A 494 -2.71 18.40 -4.68
N THR A 495 -1.44 18.00 -4.73
CA THR A 495 -0.28 18.68 -4.17
C THR A 495 0.67 19.12 -5.29
N GLU A 496 0.74 20.43 -5.56
CA GLU A 496 1.72 21.01 -6.51
C GLU A 496 3.05 21.24 -5.77
N VAL A 497 4.19 20.75 -6.30
CA VAL A 497 5.53 20.99 -5.73
C VAL A 497 6.55 21.39 -6.80
N LEU A 498 7.21 22.52 -6.59
CA LEU A 498 8.37 22.96 -7.36
C LEU A 498 9.65 22.67 -6.56
N VAL A 499 10.50 21.77 -7.05
CA VAL A 499 11.67 21.23 -6.33
C VAL A 499 12.97 21.62 -7.02
N GLN A 500 13.88 22.27 -6.29
CA GLN A 500 15.27 22.45 -6.71
C GLN A 500 16.04 21.15 -6.52
N THR A 501 16.81 20.73 -7.53
CA THR A 501 17.80 19.65 -7.44
C THR A 501 19.18 20.15 -7.91
N PRO A 502 20.27 19.37 -7.77
CA PRO A 502 21.59 19.74 -8.33
C PRO A 502 21.65 19.70 -9.87
N HIS A 503 20.66 19.09 -10.53
CA HIS A 503 20.64 18.86 -11.98
C HIS A 503 19.61 19.74 -12.72
N GLY A 504 18.68 20.36 -12.01
CA GLY A 504 17.59 21.18 -12.58
C GLY A 504 16.51 21.48 -11.56
N ILE A 505 15.46 22.17 -11.98
CA ILE A 505 14.22 22.34 -11.22
C ILE A 505 13.21 21.31 -11.76
N LEU A 506 12.49 20.64 -10.86
CA LEU A 506 11.33 19.82 -11.16
C LEU A 506 10.05 20.58 -10.80
N GLU A 507 9.02 20.44 -11.61
CA GLU A 507 7.64 20.75 -11.28
C GLU A 507 6.88 19.42 -11.23
N ILE A 508 6.09 19.21 -10.18
CA ILE A 508 5.45 17.93 -9.86
C ILE A 508 4.01 18.21 -9.40
N SER A 509 3.03 17.50 -9.96
CA SER A 509 1.63 17.51 -9.55
C SER A 509 1.23 16.12 -9.07
N SER A 510 1.09 15.94 -7.76
CA SER A 510 0.86 14.63 -7.13
C SER A 510 -0.52 14.52 -6.50
N GLY A 511 -1.20 13.37 -6.67
CA GLY A 511 -2.43 13.05 -5.93
C GLY A 511 -2.20 12.86 -4.42
N LEU A 512 -0.96 12.59 -4.00
CA LEU A 512 -0.62 12.45 -2.59
C LEU A 512 -0.77 13.78 -1.84
N LEU A 513 -1.79 13.84 -0.99
CA LEU A 513 -2.14 15.02 -0.21
C LEU A 513 -1.15 15.29 0.94
N CYS A 514 -1.15 16.53 1.43
CA CYS A 514 -0.54 16.95 2.70
C CYS A 514 1.00 17.04 2.75
N MET A 515 1.51 17.76 3.77
CA MET A 515 2.92 18.11 3.93
C MET A 515 3.85 16.90 4.15
N GLU A 516 3.39 15.85 4.82
CA GLU A 516 4.16 14.60 4.96
C GLU A 516 4.51 13.95 3.62
N ASN A 517 3.59 13.98 2.66
CA ASN A 517 3.86 13.40 1.35
C ASN A 517 4.76 14.31 0.51
N VAL A 518 4.80 15.63 0.74
CA VAL A 518 5.86 16.51 0.19
C VAL A 518 7.25 16.04 0.66
N TYR A 519 7.42 15.68 1.94
CA TYR A 519 8.68 15.08 2.42
C TYR A 519 8.99 13.72 1.76
N SER A 520 7.98 12.90 1.46
CA SER A 520 8.16 11.62 0.75
C SER A 520 8.52 11.79 -0.73
N ILE A 521 7.93 12.80 -1.41
CA ILE A 521 8.29 13.21 -2.77
C ILE A 521 9.76 13.66 -2.82
N LEU A 522 10.18 14.54 -1.90
CA LEU A 522 11.58 14.97 -1.81
C LEU A 522 12.54 13.80 -1.56
N ALA A 523 12.12 12.81 -0.77
CA ALA A 523 12.91 11.61 -0.50
C ALA A 523 13.11 10.76 -1.78
N ALA A 524 12.04 10.53 -2.55
CA ALA A 524 12.11 9.82 -3.82
C ALA A 524 12.96 10.56 -4.86
N VAL A 525 12.73 11.87 -5.03
CA VAL A 525 13.55 12.74 -5.90
C VAL A 525 15.03 12.67 -5.51
N ALA A 526 15.35 12.68 -4.20
CA ALA A 526 16.72 12.57 -3.72
C ALA A 526 17.36 11.20 -3.97
N VAL A 527 16.60 10.10 -3.92
CA VAL A 527 17.06 8.77 -4.37
C VAL A 527 17.33 8.77 -5.88
N GLY A 528 16.44 9.34 -6.69
CA GLY A 528 16.61 9.47 -8.14
C GLY A 528 17.87 10.25 -8.50
N VAL A 529 18.11 11.38 -7.82
CA VAL A 529 19.34 12.18 -7.92
C VAL A 529 20.59 11.41 -7.47
N ALA A 530 20.50 10.57 -6.43
CA ALA A 530 21.64 9.81 -5.90
C ALA A 530 22.13 8.68 -6.82
N VAL A 531 21.23 8.10 -7.64
CA VAL A 531 21.58 7.05 -8.63
C VAL A 531 21.68 7.56 -10.07
N GLY A 532 21.15 8.75 -10.36
CA GLY A 532 21.19 9.39 -11.68
C GLY A 532 20.05 9.01 -12.61
N VAL A 533 18.82 8.84 -12.08
CA VAL A 533 17.60 8.74 -12.89
C VAL A 533 17.41 10.06 -13.68
N PRO A 534 16.99 10.02 -14.97
CA PRO A 534 16.62 11.23 -15.72
C PRO A 534 15.50 12.02 -15.02
N LEU A 535 15.61 13.35 -15.01
CA LEU A 535 14.65 14.22 -14.32
C LEU A 535 13.19 14.01 -14.77
N GLU A 536 12.98 13.72 -16.05
CA GLU A 536 11.66 13.42 -16.65
C GLU A 536 11.06 12.10 -16.12
N ASP A 537 11.89 11.08 -15.87
CA ASP A 537 11.45 9.80 -15.31
C ASP A 537 11.18 9.91 -13.79
N ILE A 538 11.90 10.79 -13.09
CA ILE A 538 11.63 11.13 -11.68
C ILE A 538 10.26 11.80 -11.54
N VAL A 539 9.93 12.75 -12.40
CA VAL A 539 8.61 13.42 -12.39
C VAL A 539 7.53 12.39 -12.71
N ARG A 540 7.62 11.68 -13.85
CA ARG A 540 6.61 10.69 -14.27
C ARG A 540 6.30 9.67 -13.18
N GLY A 541 7.31 9.06 -12.57
CA GLY A 541 7.11 8.03 -11.54
C GLY A 541 6.75 8.57 -10.14
N VAL A 542 6.73 9.88 -9.92
CA VAL A 542 6.11 10.50 -8.74
C VAL A 542 4.66 10.87 -9.01
N GLU A 543 4.37 11.42 -10.20
CA GLU A 543 3.01 11.81 -10.62
C GLU A 543 2.11 10.59 -10.90
N GLU A 544 2.69 9.42 -11.24
CA GLU A 544 1.98 8.15 -11.39
C GLU A 544 1.47 7.55 -10.07
N VAL A 545 1.87 8.08 -8.91
CA VAL A 545 1.35 7.63 -7.60
C VAL A 545 0.19 8.53 -7.16
N ASP A 546 -1.00 8.25 -7.70
CA ASP A 546 -2.25 8.94 -7.31
C ASP A 546 -2.53 8.81 -5.80
N ALA A 547 -2.35 7.60 -5.24
CA ALA A 547 -2.60 7.30 -3.83
C ALA A 547 -1.63 6.23 -3.27
N VAL A 548 -1.57 6.13 -1.94
CA VAL A 548 -0.88 5.04 -1.22
C VAL A 548 -1.88 4.33 -0.31
N PRO A 549 -2.07 3.00 -0.43
CA PRO A 549 -3.12 2.27 0.27
C PRO A 549 -3.22 2.56 1.78
N GLY A 550 -4.36 3.10 2.21
CA GLY A 550 -4.65 3.43 3.61
C GLY A 550 -3.75 4.49 4.26
N ARG A 551 -3.16 5.40 3.46
CA ARG A 551 -2.24 6.48 3.90
C ARG A 551 -2.68 7.85 3.38
N ILE A 552 -3.76 8.38 3.95
CA ILE A 552 -4.51 9.53 3.40
C ILE A 552 -4.85 9.26 1.92
N GLU A 553 -5.43 8.08 1.67
CA GLU A 553 -5.81 7.62 0.33
C GLU A 553 -7.04 8.40 -0.14
N LEU A 554 -6.84 9.28 -1.13
CA LEU A 554 -7.90 10.05 -1.77
C LEU A 554 -8.80 9.12 -2.61
N ILE A 555 -10.11 9.18 -2.35
CA ILE A 555 -11.15 8.57 -3.17
C ILE A 555 -11.80 9.69 -3.99
N ASP A 556 -11.71 9.59 -5.31
CA ASP A 556 -12.05 10.67 -6.24
C ASP A 556 -12.80 10.11 -7.46
N GLU A 557 -14.12 10.27 -7.42
CA GLU A 557 -15.08 9.93 -8.47
C GLU A 557 -15.61 11.21 -9.17
N GLU A 558 -14.76 12.23 -9.30
CA GLU A 558 -15.08 13.59 -9.81
C GLU A 558 -16.03 14.45 -8.93
N GLN A 559 -16.18 14.12 -7.64
CA GLN A 559 -16.98 14.94 -6.72
C GLN A 559 -16.32 16.30 -6.34
N THR A 560 -17.07 17.20 -5.73
CA THR A 560 -16.61 18.57 -5.36
C THR A 560 -15.98 18.68 -3.96
N PHE A 561 -15.79 17.58 -3.24
CA PHE A 561 -15.24 17.51 -1.89
C PHE A 561 -14.24 16.37 -1.71
N GLY A 562 -13.29 16.51 -0.78
CA GLY A 562 -12.31 15.46 -0.51
C GLY A 562 -12.94 14.27 0.22
N VAL A 563 -12.55 13.05 -0.13
CA VAL A 563 -12.82 11.85 0.67
C VAL A 563 -11.50 11.12 0.86
N VAL A 564 -11.05 10.92 2.10
CA VAL A 564 -9.75 10.29 2.41
C VAL A 564 -9.89 9.13 3.38
N VAL A 565 -9.18 8.04 3.08
CA VAL A 565 -9.15 6.81 3.89
C VAL A 565 -7.77 6.63 4.54
N ASP A 566 -7.72 6.40 5.86
CA ASP A 566 -6.46 6.25 6.60
C ASP A 566 -6.51 5.22 7.76
N HIS A 567 -5.35 4.68 8.12
CA HIS A 567 -5.16 3.68 9.16
C HIS A 567 -4.90 4.28 10.57
N ALA A 568 -5.27 5.53 10.84
CA ALA A 568 -5.02 6.20 12.12
C ALA A 568 -5.88 5.61 13.27
N ARG A 569 -5.33 4.56 13.89
CA ARG A 569 -5.95 3.72 14.93
C ARG A 569 -5.49 3.99 16.37
N THR A 570 -4.71 5.05 16.61
CA THR A 570 -4.28 5.52 17.94
C THR A 570 -4.64 7.00 18.14
N PRO A 571 -4.83 7.48 19.39
CA PRO A 571 -5.15 8.88 19.66
C PRO A 571 -4.14 9.86 19.04
N GLU A 572 -2.86 9.48 19.05
CA GLU A 572 -1.74 10.27 18.54
C GLU A 572 -1.79 10.34 17.00
N ALA A 573 -2.03 9.20 16.34
CA ALA A 573 -2.18 9.14 14.89
C ALA A 573 -3.43 9.88 14.41
N LEU A 574 -4.57 9.74 15.09
CA LEU A 574 -5.80 10.46 14.78
C LEU A 574 -5.64 11.98 14.98
N SER A 575 -5.00 12.37 16.09
CA SER A 575 -4.68 13.77 16.37
C SER A 575 -3.85 14.36 15.24
N LYS A 576 -2.81 13.64 14.81
CA LYS A 576 -1.95 14.05 13.71
C LYS A 576 -2.71 14.13 12.38
N LEU A 577 -3.44 13.07 12.00
CA LEU A 577 -4.23 13.00 10.76
C LEU A 577 -5.16 14.22 10.61
N LEU A 578 -5.89 14.58 11.68
CA LEU A 578 -6.83 15.69 11.64
C LEU A 578 -6.16 17.07 11.65
N ASP A 579 -4.95 17.22 12.21
CA ASP A 579 -4.14 18.43 12.02
C ASP A 579 -3.64 18.52 10.56
N THR A 580 -3.10 17.42 10.05
CA THR A 580 -2.57 17.29 8.68
C THR A 580 -3.65 17.56 7.61
N VAL A 581 -4.86 17.01 7.77
CA VAL A 581 -6.02 17.28 6.91
C VAL A 581 -6.45 18.75 6.97
N LYS A 582 -6.33 19.39 8.13
CA LYS A 582 -6.69 20.81 8.32
C LYS A 582 -5.73 21.77 7.60
N GLU A 583 -4.48 21.36 7.33
CA GLU A 583 -3.54 22.13 6.52
C GLU A 583 -3.94 22.23 5.03
N LEU A 584 -4.85 21.36 4.55
CA LEU A 584 -5.40 21.44 3.19
C LEU A 584 -6.40 22.60 3.01
N GLY A 585 -6.84 23.23 4.10
CA GLY A 585 -7.82 24.32 4.10
C GLY A 585 -9.29 23.93 3.78
N PRO A 586 -9.84 22.80 4.28
CA PRO A 586 -11.24 22.44 4.06
C PRO A 586 -12.21 23.41 4.75
N ARG A 587 -13.45 23.46 4.23
CA ARG A 587 -14.58 24.25 4.75
C ARG A 587 -15.19 23.60 6.01
N ARG A 588 -15.40 22.29 5.99
CA ARG A 588 -15.73 21.43 7.15
C ARG A 588 -14.90 20.14 7.11
N ILE A 589 -14.64 19.55 8.27
CA ILE A 589 -14.07 18.20 8.41
C ILE A 589 -15.14 17.26 8.99
N ILE A 590 -15.43 16.17 8.27
CA ILE A 590 -16.44 15.15 8.62
C ILE A 590 -15.70 13.83 8.89
N THR A 591 -15.59 13.41 10.15
CA THR A 591 -14.73 12.26 10.52
C THR A 591 -15.52 11.02 10.90
N VAL A 592 -15.32 9.90 10.20
CA VAL A 592 -15.79 8.57 10.59
C VAL A 592 -14.68 7.87 11.36
N VAL A 593 -14.91 7.59 12.64
CA VAL A 593 -13.92 6.96 13.52
C VAL A 593 -14.54 5.77 14.25
N GLY A 594 -13.80 4.67 14.29
CA GLY A 594 -14.17 3.48 15.06
C GLY A 594 -13.08 2.98 15.98
N CYS A 595 -13.41 1.93 16.73
CA CYS A 595 -12.47 1.20 17.58
C CYS A 595 -12.75 -0.30 17.53
N CYS A 596 -11.69 -1.10 17.65
CA CYS A 596 -11.79 -2.55 17.71
C CYS A 596 -12.24 -3.04 19.09
N GLY A 597 -12.85 -4.23 19.10
CA GLY A 597 -13.08 -5.02 20.30
C GLY A 597 -11.81 -5.69 20.82
N GLU A 598 -11.87 -6.10 22.10
CA GLU A 598 -10.82 -6.88 22.77
C GLU A 598 -9.42 -6.23 22.67
N GLY A 599 -9.36 -4.92 22.89
CA GLY A 599 -8.13 -4.13 22.85
C GLY A 599 -8.05 -3.13 24.00
N GLU A 600 -7.16 -2.13 23.86
CA GLU A 600 -6.93 -1.09 24.86
C GLU A 600 -8.14 -0.14 24.99
N ARG A 601 -9.15 -0.53 25.77
CA ARG A 601 -10.36 0.26 26.03
C ARG A 601 -10.08 1.72 26.39
N GLY A 602 -8.98 1.98 27.11
CA GLY A 602 -8.56 3.33 27.50
C GLY A 602 -8.37 4.32 26.34
N LYS A 603 -8.10 3.85 25.10
CA LYS A 603 -7.99 4.73 23.94
C LYS A 603 -9.34 5.19 23.37
N ARG A 604 -10.43 4.43 23.60
CA ARG A 604 -11.78 4.71 23.06
C ARG A 604 -12.26 6.14 23.35
N PRO A 605 -12.30 6.62 24.62
CA PRO A 605 -12.72 7.99 24.90
C PRO A 605 -11.72 9.05 24.38
N LEU A 606 -10.44 8.73 24.26
CA LEU A 606 -9.43 9.66 23.72
C LEU A 606 -9.62 9.88 22.22
N MET A 607 -9.88 8.81 21.45
CA MET A 607 -10.21 8.88 20.02
C MET A 607 -11.43 9.78 19.78
N THR A 608 -12.54 9.52 20.48
CA THR A 608 -13.76 10.33 20.38
C THR A 608 -13.51 11.80 20.71
N LYS A 609 -12.78 12.07 21.80
CA LYS A 609 -12.48 13.44 22.22
C LYS A 609 -11.70 14.19 21.14
N ILE A 610 -10.67 13.56 20.57
CA ILE A 610 -9.82 14.17 19.55
C ILE A 610 -10.59 14.42 18.26
N ALA A 611 -11.41 13.45 17.81
CA ALA A 611 -12.31 13.65 16.68
C ALA A 611 -13.26 14.83 16.92
N ALA A 612 -13.90 14.89 18.09
CA ALA A 612 -14.86 15.93 18.47
C ALA A 612 -14.23 17.32 18.70
N GLU A 613 -12.96 17.39 19.09
CA GLU A 613 -12.21 18.65 19.22
C GLU A 613 -11.69 19.18 17.87
N LYS A 614 -11.51 18.32 16.85
CA LYS A 614 -10.88 18.68 15.57
C LYS A 614 -11.76 18.62 14.33
N SER A 615 -12.91 17.94 14.37
CA SER A 615 -13.84 17.77 13.23
C SER A 615 -15.19 18.42 13.55
N ASP A 616 -15.78 19.12 12.59
CA ASP A 616 -17.08 19.79 12.72
C ASP A 616 -18.23 18.80 12.87
N VAL A 617 -18.09 17.63 12.23
CA VAL A 617 -19.00 16.48 12.36
C VAL A 617 -18.19 15.22 12.65
N VAL A 618 -18.65 14.40 13.59
CA VAL A 618 -18.06 13.10 13.92
C VAL A 618 -19.12 12.00 13.83
N MET A 619 -18.79 10.90 13.17
CA MET A 619 -19.58 9.67 13.14
C MET A 619 -18.81 8.57 13.88
N LEU A 620 -19.31 8.15 15.03
CA LEU A 620 -18.75 7.05 15.81
C LEU A 620 -19.29 5.71 15.32
N THR A 621 -18.43 4.73 15.11
CA THR A 621 -18.84 3.40 14.64
C THR A 621 -17.96 2.27 15.17
N SER A 622 -18.32 1.02 14.90
CA SER A 622 -17.44 -0.12 15.18
C SER A 622 -16.33 -0.24 14.12
N ASP A 623 -15.22 -0.87 14.49
CA ASP A 623 -14.16 -1.20 13.55
C ASP A 623 -14.11 -2.72 13.33
N ASN A 624 -13.40 -3.44 14.20
CA ASN A 624 -13.34 -4.89 14.24
C ASN A 624 -13.83 -5.33 15.63
N PRO A 625 -15.16 -5.53 15.83
CA PRO A 625 -15.74 -5.80 17.15
C PRO A 625 -15.34 -7.15 17.77
N LYS A 626 -14.97 -8.16 16.97
CA LYS A 626 -14.64 -9.52 17.46
C LYS A 626 -15.76 -10.03 18.39
N ASN A 627 -15.43 -10.58 19.56
CA ASN A 627 -16.42 -11.08 20.54
C ASN A 627 -17.05 -9.98 21.41
N GLU A 628 -16.77 -8.70 21.15
CA GLU A 628 -17.28 -7.58 21.94
C GLU A 628 -18.43 -6.86 21.20
N ASP A 629 -19.58 -6.76 21.86
CA ASP A 629 -20.78 -6.08 21.33
C ASP A 629 -20.46 -4.62 20.92
N PRO A 630 -20.69 -4.23 19.64
CA PRO A 630 -20.47 -2.88 19.12
C PRO A 630 -21.04 -1.75 19.99
N LEU A 631 -22.20 -1.95 20.63
CA LEU A 631 -22.84 -0.92 21.44
C LEU A 631 -22.06 -0.62 22.73
N ASN A 632 -21.34 -1.60 23.28
CA ASN A 632 -20.45 -1.40 24.42
C ASN A 632 -19.14 -0.70 24.01
N ILE A 633 -18.65 -0.94 22.80
CA ILE A 633 -17.51 -0.19 22.22
C ILE A 633 -17.89 1.29 22.08
N LEU A 634 -19.12 1.55 21.63
CA LEU A 634 -19.64 2.91 21.41
C LEU A 634 -19.97 3.64 22.73
N ASP A 635 -20.44 2.96 23.77
CA ASP A 635 -20.60 3.54 25.11
C ASP A 635 -19.24 3.95 25.72
N ASP A 636 -18.23 3.05 25.65
CA ASP A 636 -16.83 3.38 26.03
C ASP A 636 -16.29 4.60 25.23
N MET A 637 -16.71 4.77 23.96
CA MET A 637 -16.32 5.91 23.13
C MET A 637 -17.05 7.21 23.53
N LEU A 638 -18.35 7.17 23.86
CA LEU A 638 -19.14 8.36 24.27
C LEU A 638 -18.61 9.03 25.55
N VAL A 639 -17.93 8.28 26.43
CA VAL A 639 -17.24 8.81 27.61
C VAL A 639 -16.24 9.93 27.24
N GLY A 640 -15.70 9.93 26.02
CA GLY A 640 -14.80 10.96 25.50
C GLY A 640 -15.38 12.38 25.44
N VAL A 641 -16.70 12.50 25.26
CA VAL A 641 -17.45 13.78 25.33
C VAL A 641 -18.20 13.96 26.65
N GLY A 642 -18.09 12.99 27.57
CA GLY A 642 -18.77 12.99 28.86
C GLY A 642 -20.25 12.58 28.77
N TRP A 643 -20.61 11.75 27.79
CA TRP A 643 -21.94 11.16 27.63
C TRP A 643 -21.90 9.65 27.88
N THR A 644 -23.06 9.06 28.15
CA THR A 644 -23.32 7.62 28.03
C THR A 644 -24.29 7.36 26.88
N MET A 645 -24.43 6.11 26.45
CA MET A 645 -25.45 5.67 25.51
C MET A 645 -26.87 6.04 25.99
N GLN A 646 -27.10 6.01 27.31
CA GLN A 646 -28.36 6.46 27.91
C GLN A 646 -28.56 7.97 27.83
N ASP A 647 -27.49 8.77 27.76
CA ASP A 647 -27.60 10.22 27.55
C ASP A 647 -27.85 10.55 26.08
N TYR A 648 -27.20 9.83 25.16
CA TYR A 648 -27.40 9.96 23.71
C TYR A 648 -28.84 9.59 23.31
N LEU A 649 -29.36 8.45 23.78
CA LEU A 649 -30.70 7.96 23.45
C LEU A 649 -31.87 8.78 24.05
N LYS A 650 -31.61 9.79 24.90
CA LYS A 650 -32.68 10.70 25.40
C LYS A 650 -33.25 11.65 24.33
N TYR A 651 -32.58 11.78 23.19
CA TYR A 651 -32.90 12.76 22.13
C TYR A 651 -33.50 12.09 20.87
N GLY A 652 -34.19 10.95 21.03
CA GLY A 652 -34.60 10.07 19.92
C GLY A 652 -35.77 10.54 19.04
N GLU A 653 -35.90 9.84 17.90
CA GLU A 653 -37.00 9.86 16.90
C GLU A 653 -37.38 11.20 16.23
N ASN A 654 -36.82 12.34 16.65
CA ASN A 654 -37.11 13.65 16.04
C ASN A 654 -35.81 14.43 15.72
N ASP A 655 -34.85 13.74 15.11
CA ASP A 655 -33.72 14.25 14.31
C ASP A 655 -32.78 15.34 14.89
N TYR A 656 -32.83 15.63 16.19
CA TYR A 656 -31.94 16.65 16.79
C TYR A 656 -31.20 16.20 18.06
N TYR A 657 -30.04 15.58 17.85
CA TYR A 657 -29.01 15.49 18.89
C TYR A 657 -28.44 16.90 19.16
N PRO A 658 -28.39 17.37 20.42
CA PRO A 658 -27.87 18.69 20.72
C PRO A 658 -26.36 18.76 20.38
N PRO A 659 -25.89 19.86 19.78
CA PRO A 659 -24.48 20.01 19.45
C PRO A 659 -23.61 19.97 20.71
N LEU A 660 -22.37 19.54 20.55
CA LEU A 660 -21.36 19.55 21.58
C LEU A 660 -21.06 21.00 22.03
N LYS A 661 -20.34 21.16 23.15
CA LYS A 661 -20.09 22.48 23.78
C LYS A 661 -19.28 23.46 22.91
N ASN A 662 -18.64 22.97 21.85
CA ASN A 662 -17.93 23.72 20.82
C ASN A 662 -18.80 24.04 19.57
N GLY A 663 -20.04 23.55 19.50
CA GLY A 663 -20.94 23.68 18.36
C GLY A 663 -20.89 22.53 17.35
N HIS A 664 -19.96 21.59 17.52
CA HIS A 664 -19.75 20.47 16.58
C HIS A 664 -20.83 19.38 16.77
N ARG A 665 -21.09 18.59 15.72
CA ARG A 665 -22.07 17.49 15.75
C ARG A 665 -21.38 16.14 16.00
N LEU A 666 -22.04 15.26 16.74
CA LEU A 666 -21.60 13.89 16.98
C LEU A 666 -22.78 12.93 16.78
N PHE A 667 -22.55 11.95 15.92
CA PHE A 667 -23.49 10.88 15.57
C PHE A 667 -22.86 9.51 15.88
N LEU A 668 -23.69 8.47 15.92
CA LEU A 668 -23.32 7.14 16.37
C LEU A 668 -24.09 6.10 15.55
N HIS A 669 -23.37 5.16 14.93
CA HIS A 669 -23.96 4.00 14.25
C HIS A 669 -23.04 2.78 14.39
N ASP A 670 -23.55 1.69 14.94
CA ASP A 670 -22.89 0.39 15.07
C ASP A 670 -22.36 -0.20 13.75
N ILE A 671 -23.17 -0.17 12.69
CA ILE A 671 -22.84 -0.66 11.36
C ILE A 671 -21.92 0.34 10.62
N ARG A 672 -20.69 -0.09 10.32
CA ARG A 672 -19.67 0.76 9.67
C ARG A 672 -20.05 1.21 8.26
N THR A 673 -20.67 0.34 7.45
CA THR A 673 -21.25 0.69 6.13
C THR A 673 -22.12 1.95 6.21
N VAL A 674 -23.06 2.01 7.16
CA VAL A 674 -23.99 3.15 7.24
C VAL A 674 -23.29 4.40 7.75
N ALA A 675 -22.35 4.25 8.70
CA ALA A 675 -21.52 5.35 9.18
C ALA A 675 -20.69 6.00 8.05
N VAL A 676 -20.04 5.18 7.21
CA VAL A 676 -19.25 5.63 6.05
C VAL A 676 -20.15 6.28 4.99
N ARG A 677 -21.18 5.56 4.52
CA ARG A 677 -22.08 6.07 3.46
C ARG A 677 -22.79 7.36 3.88
N SER A 678 -23.20 7.50 5.14
CA SER A 678 -23.80 8.73 5.67
C SER A 678 -22.82 9.90 5.69
N ALA A 679 -21.58 9.68 6.14
CA ALA A 679 -20.57 10.74 6.20
C ALA A 679 -20.11 11.21 4.81
N VAL A 680 -20.03 10.31 3.82
CA VAL A 680 -19.81 10.68 2.42
C VAL A 680 -21.01 11.48 1.87
N ALA A 681 -22.23 11.10 2.22
CA ALA A 681 -23.44 11.82 1.80
C ALA A 681 -23.57 13.23 2.42
N MET A 682 -23.04 13.48 3.61
CA MET A 682 -22.96 14.82 4.20
C MET A 682 -22.05 15.80 3.44
N GLY A 683 -21.20 15.31 2.53
CA GLY A 683 -20.18 16.11 1.85
C GLY A 683 -20.75 17.18 0.92
N GLU A 684 -20.29 18.43 1.09
CA GLU A 684 -20.58 19.56 0.21
C GLU A 684 -19.29 20.18 -0.32
N GLU A 685 -19.38 21.00 -1.38
CA GLU A 685 -18.23 21.65 -2.04
C GLU A 685 -17.23 22.28 -1.04
N GLY A 686 -15.97 21.86 -1.14
CA GLY A 686 -14.88 22.33 -0.28
C GLY A 686 -14.76 21.65 1.10
N ASP A 687 -15.61 20.68 1.44
CA ASP A 687 -15.43 19.84 2.63
C ASP A 687 -14.38 18.74 2.43
N ILE A 688 -14.02 18.07 3.53
CA ILE A 688 -13.32 16.79 3.49
C ILE A 688 -13.92 15.77 4.45
N VAL A 689 -14.18 14.58 3.94
CA VAL A 689 -14.62 13.40 4.69
C VAL A 689 -13.40 12.54 5.00
N VAL A 690 -13.21 12.21 6.27
CA VAL A 690 -12.05 11.45 6.78
C VAL A 690 -12.54 10.13 7.36
N VAL A 691 -12.33 9.02 6.65
CA VAL A 691 -12.68 7.68 7.12
C VAL A 691 -11.42 7.02 7.70
N THR A 692 -11.46 6.68 8.99
CA THR A 692 -10.27 6.19 9.69
C THR A 692 -10.51 4.97 10.58
N GLY A 693 -9.45 4.18 10.76
CA GLY A 693 -9.40 2.95 11.57
C GLY A 693 -8.71 1.83 10.80
N LYS A 694 -9.39 1.34 9.74
CA LYS A 694 -8.91 0.26 8.87
C LYS A 694 -7.84 0.69 7.87
N GLY A 695 -8.02 1.84 7.21
CA GLY A 695 -7.12 2.26 6.13
C GLY A 695 -7.14 1.28 4.95
N SER A 696 -6.15 0.39 4.90
CA SER A 696 -5.98 -0.64 3.86
C SER A 696 -6.67 -1.97 4.17
N ASP A 697 -7.11 -2.21 5.41
CA ASP A 697 -7.59 -3.51 5.90
C ASP A 697 -8.96 -3.88 5.30
N SER A 698 -9.02 -4.88 4.43
CA SER A 698 -10.19 -5.22 3.57
C SER A 698 -11.23 -6.17 4.20
N PHE A 699 -11.44 -6.10 5.51
CA PHE A 699 -12.36 -6.99 6.23
C PHE A 699 -12.91 -6.42 7.54
N GLN A 700 -13.96 -7.06 8.06
CA GLN A 700 -14.47 -6.87 9.40
C GLN A 700 -14.60 -8.21 10.15
N ILE A 701 -14.13 -8.26 11.39
CA ILE A 701 -14.20 -9.43 12.29
C ILE A 701 -15.33 -9.26 13.31
N GLU A 702 -16.27 -10.22 13.33
CA GLU A 702 -17.38 -10.32 14.29
C GLU A 702 -17.49 -11.76 14.80
N GLY A 703 -17.28 -11.97 16.10
CA GLY A 703 -16.98 -13.28 16.68
C GLY A 703 -15.82 -13.96 15.92
N ASP A 704 -16.02 -15.24 15.57
CA ASP A 704 -15.08 -16.02 14.75
C ASP A 704 -15.18 -15.73 13.24
N LYS A 705 -16.04 -14.80 12.78
CA LYS A 705 -16.25 -14.54 11.35
C LYS A 705 -15.41 -13.38 10.84
N LYS A 706 -14.51 -13.64 9.89
CA LYS A 706 -13.93 -12.61 9.00
C LYS A 706 -14.84 -12.45 7.79
N GLN A 707 -15.38 -11.25 7.58
CA GLN A 707 -16.21 -10.88 6.42
C GLN A 707 -15.48 -9.83 5.57
N PHE A 708 -15.66 -9.84 4.25
CA PHE A 708 -15.11 -8.77 3.40
C PHE A 708 -15.82 -7.44 3.69
N PHE A 709 -15.04 -6.38 3.86
CA PHE A 709 -15.51 -5.01 4.09
C PHE A 709 -14.34 -4.07 3.82
N ASP A 710 -14.48 -3.09 2.94
CA ASP A 710 -13.39 -2.16 2.60
C ASP A 710 -13.91 -0.72 2.66
N ASP A 711 -13.30 0.13 3.50
CA ASP A 711 -13.67 1.54 3.63
C ASP A 711 -13.58 2.28 2.28
N ARG A 712 -12.70 1.85 1.37
CA ARG A 712 -12.44 2.49 0.07
C ARG A 712 -13.55 2.17 -0.93
N GLU A 713 -13.95 0.90 -1.03
CA GLU A 713 -15.08 0.47 -1.86
C GLU A 713 -16.40 1.06 -1.35
N GLU A 714 -16.58 1.09 -0.03
CA GLU A 714 -17.73 1.74 0.62
C GLU A 714 -17.78 3.26 0.32
N CYS A 715 -16.63 3.94 0.23
CA CYS A 715 -16.57 5.33 -0.23
C CYS A 715 -16.88 5.49 -1.72
N ARG A 716 -16.35 4.61 -2.59
CA ARG A 716 -16.60 4.64 -4.05
C ARG A 716 -18.08 4.42 -4.37
N GLU A 717 -18.70 3.39 -3.78
CA GLU A 717 -20.15 3.17 -3.90
C GLU A 717 -20.95 4.35 -3.36
N ALA A 718 -20.58 4.91 -2.20
CA ALA A 718 -21.29 6.06 -1.63
C ALA A 718 -21.27 7.27 -2.56
N LEU A 719 -20.12 7.60 -3.16
CA LEU A 719 -19.99 8.73 -4.09
C LEU A 719 -20.87 8.57 -5.34
N GLN A 720 -20.96 7.36 -5.89
CA GLN A 720 -21.83 7.05 -7.02
C GLN A 720 -23.32 7.30 -6.67
N TYR A 721 -23.78 6.84 -5.49
CA TYR A 721 -25.15 7.11 -5.03
C TYR A 721 -25.40 8.59 -4.71
N VAL A 722 -24.44 9.31 -4.12
CA VAL A 722 -24.57 10.75 -3.83
C VAL A 722 -24.81 11.55 -5.10
N TYR A 723 -24.09 11.24 -6.18
CA TYR A 723 -24.32 11.85 -7.49
C TYR A 723 -25.75 11.59 -8.03
N GLU A 724 -26.29 10.38 -7.88
CA GLU A 724 -27.68 10.08 -8.27
C GLU A 724 -28.72 10.80 -7.40
N LEU A 725 -28.46 10.93 -6.09
CA LEU A 725 -29.32 11.63 -5.14
C LEU A 725 -29.39 13.14 -5.42
N HIS A 726 -28.23 13.79 -5.62
CA HIS A 726 -28.16 15.21 -5.99
C HIS A 726 -28.83 15.48 -7.34
N LYS A 727 -28.60 14.61 -8.33
CA LYS A 727 -29.26 14.66 -9.65
C LYS A 727 -30.78 14.45 -9.55
N SER A 728 -31.25 13.76 -8.52
CA SER A 728 -32.68 13.60 -8.19
C SER A 728 -33.26 14.75 -7.37
N GLY A 729 -32.46 15.77 -7.01
CA GLY A 729 -32.89 16.90 -6.21
C GLY A 729 -33.04 16.60 -4.72
N ILE A 730 -32.42 15.52 -4.23
CA ILE A 730 -32.39 15.16 -2.80
C ILE A 730 -31.19 15.87 -2.15
N ASP A 731 -31.49 16.74 -1.19
CA ASP A 731 -30.47 17.31 -0.31
C ASP A 731 -29.97 16.24 0.67
N THR A 732 -28.65 16.07 0.70
CA THR A 732 -27.94 15.09 1.54
C THR A 732 -27.10 15.75 2.63
N SER A 733 -26.99 17.08 2.65
CA SER A 733 -26.14 17.86 3.57
C SER A 733 -26.46 17.63 5.06
N GLU A 734 -27.71 17.20 5.33
CA GLU A 734 -28.21 16.89 6.67
C GLU A 734 -28.30 15.38 6.97
N PHE A 735 -28.05 14.46 6.01
CA PHE A 735 -28.20 13.02 6.28
C PHE A 735 -27.31 12.56 7.46
N PRO A 736 -27.80 11.68 8.35
CA PRO A 736 -29.09 10.98 8.28
C PRO A 736 -30.32 11.76 8.84
N TRP A 737 -30.15 12.96 9.39
CA TRP A 737 -31.12 13.60 10.31
C TRP A 737 -31.42 15.07 9.96
N ARG A 738 -32.68 15.41 9.65
CA ARG A 738 -33.05 16.76 9.19
C ARG A 738 -33.15 17.78 10.31
N LEU A 739 -32.69 19.01 10.07
CA LEU A 739 -32.98 20.14 10.94
C LEU A 739 -34.48 20.48 10.89
N PRO A 740 -35.15 20.74 12.04
CA PRO A 740 -36.55 21.19 12.06
C PRO A 740 -36.84 22.51 11.34
N GLU A 741 -35.80 23.27 10.96
CA GLU A 741 -35.90 24.54 10.23
C GLU A 741 -35.88 24.36 8.69
N SER A 742 -35.78 23.11 8.18
CA SER A 742 -35.76 22.76 6.74
C SER A 742 -37.15 22.61 6.08
N HIS A 743 -38.22 23.10 6.73
CA HIS A 743 -39.63 22.85 6.39
C HIS A 743 -40.40 24.08 5.86
#